data_AF-A0A350MQ57-F1
#
_entry.id   AF-A0A350MQ57-F1
#
_cell.length_a   1.000
_cell.length_b   1.000
_cell.length_c   1.000
_cell.angle_alpha   90.00
_cell.angle_beta   90.00
_cell.angle_gamma   90.00
#
_symmetry.space_group_name_H-M   'P 1'
#
loop_
_entity.id
_entity.type
_entity.pdbx_description
1 polymer ?
#
loop_
_entity_poly.entity_id
_entity_poly.type
_entity_poly.pdbx_seq_one_letter_code
_entity_poly.pdbx_strand_id
1 'polypeptide(L)'
;MISITKSSQIIFLLGAGASKNAEVPTTYEFVTQFIEHVDETRIQDYRDQYDELELITLIVETLEKWKGESGEKVDIELLLETLTKFKNRSRESLLQFCDNRESAPIIQFANHNICLNHLDELIEHLISDLKNFIKSKTIVKEEKKIEYLKPFRGFIETAKSKGGPLDIISLNYDTCIEQFCNVHKMTYQDGFDLYWNPEAFKREESDIRLYKLHGSVIWYQSDKGTYIKLPIQNEIRDIKLISDEKAENLMLYPMQKWDYAEPLLELLLHIKDLLESKVSVEEPVDNFKFLIIVGYSFRDEHIKKVIWDAARKNRRLYLIIIDPEANEIYKRLKYYDNSEKIESHLVERVICLPYKFEKVFPSLMDNYLNNLKKGLLEVDAAQKQEDLAKEPRWKDCLIPLAKAEFSEKVINIINNNSIIFEEIQPWEEIPIHLPIAINLLYNNQKDEANKYLNRFRKATYKYYKKQSENWGKYGGNLNCRSNFDMTYRFNNNFEDFYETTKNILDHCEIRLNNLCVHKDENLKEIVEKMKICIGYTEIISNIQRNEIKLNLQEYIKERKELIDSVERSTIIADFEEIKKDLSLARNFILNLESIVTQPYDSKKQDEIKNAIDGIEKQISVEIIDKILNPESGYTHRSAQS
;
A
#
# COMPACT_ATOMS: atom_id res chain seq x y z
N MET A 1 13.91 -20.04 -31.10
CA MET A 1 12.63 -19.33 -30.94
C MET A 1 12.02 -19.82 -29.63
N ILE A 2 12.16 -19.05 -28.55
CA ILE A 2 11.46 -19.36 -27.30
C ILE A 2 9.99 -19.07 -27.56
N SER A 3 9.16 -20.11 -27.50
CA SER A 3 7.72 -20.01 -27.63
C SER A 3 7.19 -19.10 -26.53
N ILE A 4 6.48 -18.03 -26.90
CA ILE A 4 5.91 -17.04 -26.00
C ILE A 4 4.87 -17.75 -25.12
N THR A 5 5.20 -17.99 -23.86
CA THR A 5 4.21 -18.40 -22.85
C THR A 5 3.18 -17.31 -22.71
N LYS A 6 1.88 -17.67 -22.63
CA LYS A 6 0.81 -16.70 -22.41
C LYS A 6 1.08 -15.96 -21.10
N SER A 7 1.36 -14.66 -21.20
CA SER A 7 1.75 -13.82 -20.06
C SER A 7 0.52 -13.26 -19.37
N SER A 8 0.49 -13.30 -18.03
CA SER A 8 -0.62 -12.73 -17.28
C SER A 8 -0.71 -11.22 -17.45
N GLN A 9 -1.94 -10.69 -17.35
CA GLN A 9 -2.18 -9.24 -17.32
C GLN A 9 -1.69 -8.62 -16.00
N ILE A 10 -1.79 -9.38 -14.91
CA ILE A 10 -1.47 -8.96 -13.55
C ILE A 10 -0.34 -9.86 -13.04
N ILE A 11 0.75 -9.24 -12.63
CA ILE A 11 1.97 -9.89 -12.12
C ILE A 11 2.24 -9.32 -10.74
N PHE A 12 2.56 -10.18 -9.78
CA PHE A 12 3.02 -9.73 -8.45
C PHE A 12 4.55 -9.81 -8.36
N LEU A 13 5.18 -8.81 -7.75
CA LEU A 13 6.57 -8.85 -7.31
C LEU A 13 6.60 -8.65 -5.80
N LEU A 14 6.98 -9.70 -5.07
CA LEU A 14 6.97 -9.76 -3.62
C LEU A 14 8.40 -9.59 -3.09
N GLY A 15 8.63 -8.50 -2.36
CA GLY A 15 9.84 -8.29 -1.57
C GLY A 15 9.65 -8.68 -0.11
N ALA A 16 10.67 -8.45 0.71
CA ALA A 16 10.68 -8.90 2.11
C ALA A 16 9.51 -8.36 2.95
N GLY A 17 9.02 -7.16 2.62
CA GLY A 17 7.86 -6.57 3.30
C GLY A 17 6.54 -7.33 3.06
N ALA A 18 6.44 -8.09 1.96
CA ALA A 18 5.25 -8.90 1.68
C ALA A 18 5.05 -10.03 2.70
N SER A 19 6.14 -10.62 3.20
CA SER A 19 6.10 -11.75 4.14
C SER A 19 6.09 -11.34 5.61
N LYS A 20 6.19 -10.03 5.90
CA LYS A 20 6.26 -9.51 7.28
C LYS A 20 5.05 -9.91 8.14
N ASN A 21 3.84 -9.89 7.56
CA ASN A 21 2.63 -10.30 8.26
C ASN A 21 2.58 -11.82 8.55
N ALA A 22 3.43 -12.60 7.89
CA ALA A 22 3.63 -14.02 8.19
C ALA A 22 4.70 -14.25 9.27
N GLU A 23 5.13 -13.18 9.97
CA GLU A 23 6.22 -13.16 10.95
C GLU A 23 7.60 -13.53 10.39
N VAL A 24 7.77 -13.46 9.07
CA VAL A 24 9.09 -13.56 8.45
C VAL A 24 9.80 -12.21 8.63
N PRO A 25 10.99 -12.15 9.26
CA PRO A 25 11.71 -10.91 9.43
C PRO A 25 12.05 -10.25 8.08
N THR A 26 12.10 -8.93 8.05
CA THR A 26 12.70 -8.21 6.92
C THR A 26 14.20 -8.45 6.86
N THR A 27 14.85 -8.13 5.73
CA THR A 27 16.30 -8.31 5.55
C THR A 27 17.16 -7.62 6.62
N TYR A 28 16.66 -6.52 7.21
CA TYR A 28 17.34 -5.81 8.30
C TYR A 28 17.03 -6.41 9.66
N GLU A 29 15.77 -6.78 9.92
CA GLU A 29 15.35 -7.43 11.16
C GLU A 29 16.05 -8.78 11.35
N PHE A 30 16.38 -9.49 10.25
CA PHE A 30 17.22 -10.70 10.30
C PHE A 30 18.56 -10.48 10.98
N VAL A 31 19.24 -9.36 10.71
CA VAL A 31 20.56 -9.06 11.32
C VAL A 31 20.41 -8.85 12.81
N THR A 32 19.47 -7.99 13.21
CA THR A 32 19.24 -7.69 14.63
C THR A 32 18.81 -8.94 15.41
N GLN A 33 17.85 -9.70 14.90
CA GLN A 33 17.38 -10.93 15.56
C GLN A 33 18.43 -12.04 15.55
N PHE A 34 19.35 -12.07 14.57
CA PHE A 34 20.45 -13.03 14.58
C PHE A 34 21.47 -12.72 15.68
N ILE A 35 21.81 -11.45 15.90
CA ILE A 35 22.68 -11.05 17.01
C ILE A 35 22.05 -11.46 18.35
N GLU A 36 20.74 -11.21 18.53
CA GLU A 36 19.98 -11.65 19.71
C GLU A 36 20.02 -13.18 19.87
N HIS A 37 19.88 -13.92 18.77
CA HIS A 37 19.95 -15.39 18.77
C HIS A 37 21.33 -15.91 19.22
N VAL A 38 22.42 -15.31 18.73
CA VAL A 38 23.79 -15.66 19.13
C VAL A 38 24.02 -15.36 20.63
N ASP A 39 23.42 -14.28 21.15
CA ASP A 39 23.50 -13.96 22.58
C ASP A 39 22.68 -14.94 23.45
N GLU A 40 21.46 -15.32 23.02
CA GLU A 40 20.61 -16.26 23.76
C GLU A 40 21.18 -17.69 23.81
N THR A 41 21.73 -18.17 22.70
CA THR A 41 22.36 -19.49 22.60
C THR A 41 23.62 -19.58 23.47
N ARG A 42 24.40 -18.50 23.52
CA ARG A 42 25.54 -18.34 24.45
C ARG A 42 25.16 -18.57 25.91
N ILE A 43 24.02 -18.07 26.35
CA ILE A 43 23.55 -18.21 27.74
C ILE A 43 23.19 -19.67 28.08
N GLN A 44 22.73 -20.46 27.09
CA GLN A 44 22.23 -21.81 27.31
C GLN A 44 23.32 -22.87 27.39
N ASP A 45 24.39 -22.74 26.59
CA ASP A 45 25.38 -23.82 26.40
C ASP A 45 26.61 -23.77 27.34
N TYR A 46 26.77 -22.74 28.19
CA TYR A 46 27.94 -22.56 29.09
C TYR A 46 29.31 -22.78 28.39
N ARG A 47 29.39 -22.59 27.06
CA ARG A 47 30.63 -22.69 26.28
C ARG A 47 31.22 -21.31 26.00
N ASP A 48 32.50 -21.28 25.67
CA ASP A 48 33.30 -20.13 25.23
C ASP A 48 32.81 -19.49 23.90
N GLN A 49 31.51 -19.23 23.74
CA GLN A 49 30.90 -18.51 22.61
C GLN A 49 30.99 -16.98 22.76
N TYR A 50 31.79 -16.49 23.72
CA TYR A 50 32.00 -15.04 23.92
C TYR A 50 32.53 -14.38 22.64
N ASP A 51 33.37 -15.11 21.92
CA ASP A 51 34.02 -14.67 20.71
C ASP A 51 33.08 -14.52 19.51
N GLU A 52 32.00 -15.32 19.41
CA GLU A 52 31.04 -15.23 18.31
C GLU A 52 30.23 -13.95 18.37
N LEU A 53 29.72 -13.63 19.56
CA LEU A 53 28.94 -12.42 19.77
C LEU A 53 29.81 -11.17 19.59
N GLU A 54 31.04 -11.18 20.12
CA GLU A 54 31.97 -10.07 19.92
C GLU A 54 32.33 -9.90 18.43
N LEU A 55 32.65 -11.00 17.73
CA LEU A 55 33.01 -10.96 16.32
C LEU A 55 31.84 -10.46 15.45
N ILE A 56 30.63 -11.00 15.63
CA ILE A 56 29.48 -10.59 14.82
C ILE A 56 29.11 -9.13 15.08
N THR A 57 29.18 -8.68 16.34
CA THR A 57 28.95 -7.28 16.72
C THR A 57 29.99 -6.37 16.06
N LEU A 58 31.28 -6.75 16.13
CA LEU A 58 32.36 -6.01 15.48
C LEU A 58 32.16 -5.89 13.97
N ILE A 59 31.79 -6.98 13.30
CA ILE A 59 31.54 -6.99 11.86
C ILE A 59 30.37 -6.05 11.53
N VAL A 60 29.24 -6.18 12.24
CA VAL A 60 28.05 -5.37 11.98
C VAL A 60 28.33 -3.90 12.25
N GLU A 61 28.95 -3.53 13.36
CA GLU A 61 29.34 -2.13 13.64
C GLU A 61 30.30 -1.56 12.58
N THR A 62 31.22 -2.38 12.08
CA THR A 62 32.15 -1.96 11.02
C THR A 62 31.41 -1.69 9.72
N LEU A 63 30.48 -2.58 9.36
CA LEU A 63 29.64 -2.41 8.17
C LEU A 63 28.67 -1.23 8.31
N GLU A 64 28.12 -0.99 9.50
CA GLU A 64 27.26 0.17 9.79
C GLU A 64 28.05 1.48 9.71
N LYS A 65 29.29 1.53 10.24
CA LYS A 65 30.17 2.69 10.08
C LYS A 65 30.48 2.96 8.61
N TRP A 66 30.75 1.93 7.82
CA TRP A 66 30.97 2.03 6.38
C TRP A 66 29.72 2.52 5.64
N LYS A 67 28.53 2.02 6.00
CA LYS A 67 27.24 2.51 5.48
C LYS A 67 26.81 3.85 6.06
N GLY A 68 27.40 4.32 7.16
CA GLY A 68 27.05 5.57 7.82
C GLY A 68 27.19 6.80 6.92
N GLU A 69 27.97 6.69 5.85
CA GLU A 69 28.07 7.71 4.78
C GLU A 69 26.83 7.73 3.85
N SER A 70 26.07 6.63 3.75
CA SER A 70 24.85 6.48 2.94
C SER A 70 23.54 6.45 3.75
N GLY A 71 23.60 6.26 5.07
CA GLY A 71 22.44 6.21 5.97
C GLY A 71 21.65 4.89 5.94
N GLU A 72 22.18 3.83 5.34
CA GLU A 72 21.52 2.52 5.24
C GLU A 72 21.93 1.56 6.36
N LYS A 73 21.00 0.69 6.79
CA LYS A 73 21.30 -0.40 7.74
C LYS A 73 22.00 -1.58 7.05
N VAL A 74 22.69 -2.39 7.84
CA VAL A 74 23.23 -3.67 7.37
C VAL A 74 22.07 -4.65 7.19
N ASP A 75 22.00 -5.27 6.02
CA ASP A 75 21.07 -6.34 5.73
C ASP A 75 21.76 -7.71 5.80
N ILE A 76 20.93 -8.75 5.88
CA ILE A 76 21.36 -10.13 6.02
C ILE A 76 22.23 -10.62 4.85
N GLU A 77 22.01 -10.07 3.66
CA GLU A 77 22.74 -10.45 2.45
C GLU A 77 24.17 -9.92 2.50
N LEU A 78 24.35 -8.63 2.84
CA LEU A 78 25.67 -8.04 3.05
C LEU A 78 26.42 -8.74 4.19
N LEU A 79 25.73 -9.11 5.26
CA LEU A 79 26.35 -9.84 6.39
C LEU A 79 26.87 -11.21 5.95
N LEU A 80 26.03 -12.00 5.27
CA LEU A 80 26.40 -13.33 4.78
C LEU A 80 27.52 -13.26 3.73
N GLU A 81 27.47 -12.27 2.82
CA GLU A 81 28.53 -12.02 1.84
C GLU A 81 29.86 -11.70 2.54
N THR A 82 29.83 -10.83 3.55
CA THR A 82 31.00 -10.42 4.32
C THR A 82 31.63 -11.61 5.05
N LEU A 83 30.84 -12.41 5.77
CA LEU A 83 31.33 -13.62 6.43
C LEU A 83 31.94 -14.61 5.42
N THR A 84 31.30 -14.78 4.26
CA THR A 84 31.78 -15.69 3.21
C THR A 84 33.10 -15.20 2.58
N LYS A 85 33.26 -13.89 2.38
CA LYS A 85 34.53 -13.30 1.92
C LYS A 85 35.63 -13.47 2.96
N PHE A 86 35.34 -13.31 4.25
CA PHE A 86 36.31 -13.56 5.32
C PHE A 86 36.75 -15.02 5.39
N LYS A 87 35.82 -15.97 5.25
CA LYS A 87 36.13 -17.40 5.12
C LYS A 87 37.07 -17.68 3.95
N ASN A 88 36.88 -16.97 2.83
CA ASN A 88 37.68 -17.13 1.61
C ASN A 88 38.80 -16.09 1.47
N ARG A 89 39.25 -15.44 2.56
CA ARG A 89 40.17 -14.28 2.51
C ARG A 89 41.42 -14.49 1.66
N SER A 90 42.00 -15.70 1.70
CA SER A 90 43.19 -16.06 0.91
C SER A 90 42.99 -15.95 -0.60
N ARG A 91 41.74 -16.04 -1.07
CA ARG A 91 41.34 -15.95 -2.48
C ARG A 91 40.79 -14.57 -2.86
N GLU A 92 40.58 -13.68 -1.89
CA GLU A 92 40.04 -12.33 -2.11
C GLU A 92 41.20 -11.36 -2.37
N SER A 93 41.36 -10.93 -3.63
CA SER A 93 42.50 -10.13 -4.05
C SER A 93 42.65 -8.83 -3.26
N LEU A 94 41.54 -8.21 -2.85
CA LEU A 94 41.57 -6.97 -2.05
C LEU A 94 42.02 -7.23 -0.60
N LEU A 95 41.68 -8.37 -0.02
CA LEU A 95 42.09 -8.72 1.33
C LEU A 95 43.59 -9.01 1.40
N GLN A 96 44.20 -9.51 0.33
CA GLN A 96 45.66 -9.68 0.24
C GLN A 96 46.45 -8.37 0.39
N PHE A 97 45.88 -7.21 0.03
CA PHE A 97 46.49 -5.90 0.28
C PHE A 97 46.33 -5.41 1.73
N CYS A 98 45.43 -6.04 2.49
CA CYS A 98 45.04 -5.66 3.84
C CYS A 98 45.53 -6.65 4.92
N ASP A 99 45.81 -7.91 4.56
CA ASP A 99 46.19 -9.01 5.47
C ASP A 99 47.46 -8.72 6.32
N ASN A 100 48.31 -7.77 5.90
CA ASN A 100 49.53 -7.39 6.61
C ASN A 100 49.39 -6.15 7.52
N ARG A 101 48.17 -5.66 7.80
CA ARG A 101 47.97 -4.49 8.67
C ARG A 101 47.51 -4.92 10.06
N GLU A 102 48.39 -4.82 11.06
CA GLU A 102 48.07 -4.99 12.49
C GLU A 102 46.90 -4.09 12.97
N SER A 103 46.52 -3.08 12.18
CA SER A 103 45.42 -2.16 12.46
C SER A 103 44.04 -2.61 11.98
N ALA A 104 43.92 -3.73 11.27
CA ALA A 104 42.60 -4.21 10.81
C ALA A 104 41.79 -4.76 12.01
N PRO A 105 40.52 -4.33 12.21
CA PRO A 105 39.74 -4.72 13.40
C PRO A 105 39.64 -6.22 13.63
N ILE A 106 39.50 -7.02 12.56
CA ILE A 106 39.41 -8.48 12.66
C ILE A 106 40.74 -9.15 13.00
N ILE A 107 41.87 -8.57 12.57
CA ILE A 107 43.21 -9.04 12.90
C ILE A 107 43.54 -8.68 14.35
N GLN A 108 43.11 -7.50 14.81
CA GLN A 108 43.21 -7.11 16.22
C GLN A 108 42.39 -8.04 17.11
N PHE A 109 41.13 -8.32 16.72
CA PHE A 109 40.28 -9.27 17.43
C PHE A 109 40.95 -10.64 17.56
N ALA A 110 41.44 -11.20 16.45
CA ALA A 110 42.21 -12.44 16.49
C ALA A 110 43.43 -12.32 17.43
N ASN A 111 44.32 -11.37 17.20
CA ASN A 111 45.55 -11.25 18.00
C ASN A 111 45.32 -11.04 19.51
N HIS A 112 44.21 -10.43 19.93
CA HIS A 112 43.91 -10.16 21.34
C HIS A 112 43.12 -11.29 22.03
N ASN A 113 42.22 -11.94 21.31
CA ASN A 113 41.25 -12.85 21.91
C ASN A 113 41.47 -14.33 21.52
N ILE A 114 41.98 -14.62 20.31
CA ILE A 114 41.97 -15.99 19.74
C ILE A 114 43.10 -16.26 18.71
N CYS A 115 43.75 -17.43 18.73
CA CYS A 115 44.66 -17.83 17.63
C CYS A 115 43.98 -17.80 16.24
N LEU A 116 44.64 -17.27 15.20
CA LEU A 116 44.09 -17.13 13.83
C LEU A 116 43.44 -18.41 13.25
N ASN A 117 43.91 -19.60 13.64
CA ASN A 117 43.32 -20.88 13.19
C ASN A 117 41.91 -21.12 13.74
N HIS A 118 41.59 -20.61 14.94
CA HIS A 118 40.24 -20.68 15.52
C HIS A 118 39.29 -19.63 14.91
N LEU A 119 39.80 -18.54 14.32
CA LEU A 119 38.96 -17.55 13.64
C LEU A 119 38.24 -18.16 12.43
N ASP A 120 38.92 -19.04 11.68
CA ASP A 120 38.30 -19.75 10.55
C ASP A 120 37.15 -20.65 11.01
N GLU A 121 37.36 -21.42 12.07
CA GLU A 121 36.33 -22.29 12.67
C GLU A 121 35.13 -21.47 13.18
N LEU A 122 35.40 -20.32 13.81
CA LEU A 122 34.38 -19.38 14.31
C LEU A 122 33.53 -18.81 13.17
N ILE A 123 34.17 -18.33 12.09
CA ILE A 123 33.46 -17.80 10.91
C ILE A 123 32.64 -18.91 10.24
N GLU A 124 33.19 -20.13 10.14
CA GLU A 124 32.46 -21.27 9.59
C GLU A 124 31.22 -21.62 10.42
N HIS A 125 31.34 -21.59 11.75
CA HIS A 125 30.22 -21.80 12.66
C HIS A 125 29.17 -20.70 12.52
N LEU A 126 29.56 -19.42 12.56
CA LEU A 126 28.66 -18.27 12.36
C LEU A 126 27.92 -18.32 11.02
N ILE A 127 28.59 -18.68 9.92
CA ILE A 127 27.92 -18.86 8.61
C ILE A 127 26.88 -19.98 8.69
N SER A 128 27.23 -21.08 9.35
CA SER A 128 26.33 -22.22 9.48
C SER A 128 25.11 -21.89 10.33
N ASP A 129 25.34 -21.23 11.47
CA ASP A 129 24.29 -20.82 12.39
C ASP A 129 23.36 -19.78 11.76
N LEU A 130 23.92 -18.80 11.04
CA LEU A 130 23.16 -17.82 10.27
C LEU A 130 22.22 -18.47 9.25
N LYS A 131 22.71 -19.45 8.49
CA LYS A 131 21.89 -20.19 7.53
C LYS A 131 20.76 -20.98 8.21
N ASN A 132 21.05 -21.64 9.33
CA ASN A 132 20.05 -22.36 10.12
C ASN A 132 19.00 -21.41 10.69
N PHE A 133 19.44 -20.27 11.22
CA PHE A 133 18.57 -19.22 11.74
C PHE A 133 17.63 -18.70 10.65
N ILE A 134 18.15 -18.36 9.46
CA ILE A 134 17.33 -17.94 8.32
C ILE A 134 16.29 -19.01 7.97
N LYS A 135 16.71 -20.27 7.86
CA LYS A 135 15.80 -21.39 7.56
C LYS A 135 14.68 -21.52 8.60
N SER A 136 15.01 -21.39 9.87
CA SER A 136 14.04 -21.51 10.98
C SER A 136 12.94 -20.45 10.92
N LYS A 137 13.26 -19.23 10.46
CA LYS A 137 12.33 -18.08 10.39
C LYS A 137 11.55 -18.01 9.08
N THR A 138 12.06 -18.62 8.01
CA THR A 138 11.49 -18.52 6.65
C THR A 138 10.56 -19.68 6.28
N ILE A 139 10.64 -20.80 7.02
CA ILE A 139 9.67 -21.90 6.90
C ILE A 139 8.41 -21.55 7.70
N VAL A 140 7.38 -21.08 7.01
CA VAL A 140 6.11 -20.72 7.65
C VAL A 140 5.28 -21.97 7.91
N LYS A 141 5.05 -22.31 9.18
CA LYS A 141 4.36 -23.56 9.58
C LYS A 141 2.86 -23.37 9.87
N GLU A 142 2.46 -22.17 10.30
CA GLU A 142 1.11 -21.91 10.80
C GLU A 142 0.19 -21.32 9.72
N GLU A 143 -0.94 -21.97 9.47
CA GLU A 143 -1.93 -21.51 8.47
C GLU A 143 -2.42 -20.08 8.75
N LYS A 144 -2.59 -19.70 10.03
CA LYS A 144 -3.03 -18.35 10.40
C LYS A 144 -2.08 -17.25 9.91
N LYS A 145 -0.78 -17.55 9.80
CA LYS A 145 0.25 -16.59 9.37
C LYS A 145 0.13 -16.24 7.89
N ILE A 146 -0.47 -17.09 7.07
CA ILE A 146 -0.67 -16.86 5.64
C ILE A 146 -2.12 -16.47 5.30
N GLU A 147 -2.99 -16.29 6.29
CA GLU A 147 -4.41 -15.99 6.06
C GLU A 147 -4.62 -14.69 5.26
N TYR A 148 -3.74 -13.71 5.46
CA TYR A 148 -3.76 -12.45 4.70
C TYR A 148 -3.56 -12.63 3.19
N LEU A 149 -3.04 -13.79 2.74
CA LEU A 149 -2.84 -14.12 1.33
C LEU A 149 -4.11 -14.65 0.64
N LYS A 150 -5.19 -14.93 1.38
CA LYS A 150 -6.49 -15.37 0.84
C LYS A 150 -6.97 -14.62 -0.41
N PRO A 151 -6.79 -13.29 -0.54
CA PRO A 151 -7.22 -12.56 -1.74
C PRO A 151 -6.57 -13.04 -3.04
N PHE A 152 -5.42 -13.73 -3.00
CA PHE A 152 -4.82 -14.34 -4.20
C PHE A 152 -5.79 -15.25 -4.96
N ARG A 153 -6.75 -15.88 -4.28
CA ARG A 153 -7.77 -16.73 -4.92
C ARG A 153 -8.51 -16.00 -6.05
N GLY A 154 -8.95 -14.77 -5.82
CA GLY A 154 -9.63 -13.97 -6.84
C GLY A 154 -8.71 -13.59 -8.00
N PHE A 155 -7.43 -13.33 -7.72
CA PHE A 155 -6.42 -13.07 -8.76
C PHE A 155 -6.14 -14.31 -9.62
N ILE A 156 -6.06 -15.48 -8.99
CA ILE A 156 -5.88 -16.78 -9.67
C ILE A 156 -7.08 -17.09 -10.56
N GLU A 157 -8.30 -16.94 -10.03
CA GLU A 157 -9.53 -17.13 -10.82
C GLU A 157 -9.59 -16.19 -12.02
N THR A 158 -9.21 -14.92 -11.81
CA THR A 158 -9.12 -13.93 -12.89
C THR A 158 -8.09 -14.33 -13.95
N ALA A 159 -6.89 -14.77 -13.54
CA ALA A 159 -5.86 -15.22 -14.47
C ALA A 159 -6.33 -16.45 -15.27
N LYS A 160 -6.91 -17.44 -14.60
CA LYS A 160 -7.44 -18.66 -15.22
C LYS A 160 -8.54 -18.38 -16.23
N SER A 161 -9.43 -17.43 -15.93
CA SER A 161 -10.48 -17.02 -16.88
C SER A 161 -9.91 -16.44 -18.18
N LYS A 162 -8.69 -15.88 -18.13
CA LYS A 162 -7.94 -15.38 -19.29
C LYS A 162 -7.03 -16.45 -19.93
N GLY A 163 -7.11 -17.69 -19.45
CA GLY A 163 -6.44 -18.86 -20.01
C GLY A 163 -4.97 -19.00 -19.62
N GLY A 164 -4.59 -18.62 -18.40
CA GLY A 164 -3.24 -18.88 -17.88
C GLY A 164 -3.15 -18.79 -16.35
N PRO A 165 -2.02 -19.21 -15.76
CA PRO A 165 -1.77 -19.11 -14.32
C PRO A 165 -1.49 -17.67 -13.87
N LEU A 166 -1.59 -17.41 -12.56
CA LEU A 166 -1.13 -16.16 -11.98
C LEU A 166 0.40 -16.14 -11.87
N ASP A 167 1.04 -15.11 -12.40
CA ASP A 167 2.49 -14.93 -12.30
C ASP A 167 2.86 -14.18 -11.01
N ILE A 168 3.70 -14.80 -10.18
CA ILE A 168 4.25 -14.24 -8.95
C ILE A 168 5.78 -14.32 -9.01
N ILE A 169 6.44 -13.18 -8.92
CA ILE A 169 7.88 -13.04 -8.73
C ILE A 169 8.10 -12.83 -7.24
N SER A 170 8.94 -13.65 -6.61
CA SER A 170 9.35 -13.49 -5.22
C SER A 170 10.86 -13.25 -5.14
N LEU A 171 11.21 -12.24 -4.36
CA LEU A 171 12.57 -11.95 -3.94
C LEU A 171 12.88 -12.54 -2.56
N ASN A 172 11.94 -13.30 -2.00
CA ASN A 172 12.07 -13.84 -0.65
C ASN A 172 12.43 -15.33 -0.67
N TYR A 173 13.23 -15.73 0.31
CA TYR A 173 13.64 -17.11 0.53
C TYR A 173 12.51 -18.00 1.11
N ASP A 174 11.49 -17.38 1.71
CA ASP A 174 10.44 -18.01 2.53
C ASP A 174 9.44 -18.88 1.76
N THR A 175 8.68 -19.71 2.48
CA THR A 175 7.71 -20.65 1.89
C THR A 175 6.27 -20.13 1.89
N CYS A 176 6.00 -18.82 2.00
CA CYS A 176 4.65 -18.30 2.18
C CYS A 176 3.69 -18.72 1.06
N ILE A 177 4.12 -18.57 -0.20
CA ILE A 177 3.29 -18.88 -1.38
C ILE A 177 3.10 -20.39 -1.52
N GLU A 178 4.14 -21.18 -1.29
CA GLU A 178 4.06 -22.64 -1.34
C GLU A 178 3.11 -23.19 -0.28
N GLN A 179 3.18 -22.65 0.94
CA GLN A 179 2.28 -23.04 2.03
C GLN A 179 0.85 -22.58 1.78
N PHE A 180 0.66 -21.38 1.21
CA PHE A 180 -0.63 -20.92 0.73
C PHE A 180 -1.24 -21.88 -0.28
N CYS A 181 -0.46 -22.32 -1.27
CA CYS A 181 -0.93 -23.29 -2.25
C CYS A 181 -1.28 -24.63 -1.61
N ASN A 182 -0.45 -25.12 -0.69
CA ASN A 182 -0.69 -26.37 0.03
C ASN A 182 -1.99 -26.32 0.85
N VAL A 183 -2.18 -25.28 1.67
CA VAL A 183 -3.38 -25.10 2.51
C VAL A 183 -4.65 -25.00 1.66
N HIS A 184 -4.59 -24.27 0.55
CA HIS A 184 -5.75 -24.03 -0.30
C HIS A 184 -5.94 -25.05 -1.42
N LYS A 185 -5.13 -26.12 -1.44
CA LYS A 185 -5.17 -27.19 -2.45
C LYS A 185 -5.00 -26.67 -3.88
N MET A 186 -4.11 -25.70 -4.05
CA MET A 186 -3.73 -25.11 -5.32
C MET A 186 -2.39 -25.66 -5.79
N THR A 187 -2.20 -25.62 -7.10
CA THR A 187 -0.98 -26.08 -7.77
C THR A 187 -0.10 -24.89 -8.15
N TYR A 188 1.20 -25.01 -7.94
CA TYR A 188 2.16 -24.00 -8.38
C TYR A 188 3.35 -24.64 -9.08
N GLN A 189 4.03 -23.85 -9.90
CA GLN A 189 5.27 -24.22 -10.58
C GLN A 189 6.35 -23.20 -10.28
N ASP A 190 7.50 -23.67 -9.82
CA ASP A 190 8.66 -22.84 -9.47
C ASP A 190 9.92 -23.17 -10.27
N GLY A 191 9.76 -23.86 -11.40
CA GLY A 191 10.87 -24.32 -12.24
C GLY A 191 11.48 -25.64 -11.79
N PHE A 192 10.89 -26.32 -10.80
CA PHE A 192 11.33 -27.63 -10.35
C PHE A 192 10.21 -28.68 -10.46
N ASP A 193 10.56 -29.87 -10.95
CA ASP A 193 9.77 -31.09 -10.70
C ASP A 193 10.32 -31.79 -9.44
N LEU A 194 11.58 -32.19 -9.56
CA LEU A 194 12.48 -32.61 -8.48
C LEU A 194 13.83 -31.94 -8.71
N TYR A 195 14.30 -32.01 -9.96
CA TYR A 195 15.44 -31.27 -10.47
C TYR A 195 14.98 -29.98 -11.15
N TRP A 196 15.93 -29.05 -11.31
CA TRP A 196 15.70 -27.84 -12.11
C TRP A 196 15.24 -28.23 -13.52
N ASN A 197 14.10 -27.68 -13.91
CA ASN A 197 13.46 -27.89 -15.19
C ASN A 197 12.70 -26.60 -15.59
N PRO A 198 13.32 -25.67 -16.33
CA PRO A 198 12.69 -24.41 -16.72
C PRO A 198 11.45 -24.61 -17.60
N GLU A 199 11.33 -25.73 -18.30
CA GLU A 199 10.15 -26.08 -19.09
C GLU A 199 8.90 -26.27 -18.20
N ALA A 200 9.08 -26.49 -16.89
CA ALA A 200 7.97 -26.57 -15.95
C ALA A 200 7.10 -25.30 -15.99
N PHE A 201 7.69 -24.11 -16.25
CA PHE A 201 6.94 -22.84 -16.34
C PHE A 201 5.98 -22.75 -17.54
N LYS A 202 6.10 -23.65 -18.53
CA LYS A 202 5.24 -23.66 -19.72
C LYS A 202 3.91 -24.37 -19.52
N ARG A 203 3.73 -25.08 -18.40
CA ARG A 203 2.54 -25.86 -18.10
C ARG A 203 1.41 -24.94 -17.62
N GLU A 204 0.44 -24.69 -18.49
CA GLU A 204 -0.65 -23.72 -18.26
C GLU A 204 -1.71 -24.22 -17.26
N GLU A 205 -1.66 -25.48 -16.86
CA GLU A 205 -2.64 -26.09 -15.94
C GLU A 205 -2.48 -25.67 -14.48
N SER A 206 -1.37 -25.01 -14.12
CA SER A 206 -1.13 -24.54 -12.75
C SER A 206 -2.04 -23.39 -12.33
N ASP A 207 -2.20 -23.21 -11.02
CA ASP A 207 -2.82 -22.00 -10.47
C ASP A 207 -1.83 -20.83 -10.48
N ILE A 208 -0.56 -21.10 -10.13
CA ILE A 208 0.48 -20.08 -9.96
C ILE A 208 1.79 -20.49 -10.65
N ARG A 209 2.41 -19.53 -11.35
CA ARG A 209 3.83 -19.58 -11.73
C ARG A 209 4.63 -18.71 -10.77
N LEU A 210 5.52 -19.33 -10.00
CA LEU A 210 6.28 -18.72 -8.92
C LEU A 210 7.76 -18.61 -9.29
N TYR A 211 8.24 -17.41 -9.60
CA TYR A 211 9.65 -17.15 -9.93
C TYR A 211 10.39 -16.67 -8.68
N LYS A 212 11.28 -17.50 -8.11
CA LYS A 212 12.06 -17.14 -6.91
C LYS A 212 13.48 -16.70 -7.25
N LEU A 213 13.69 -15.39 -7.39
CA LEU A 213 14.98 -14.84 -7.82
C LEU A 213 16.09 -15.04 -6.79
N HIS A 214 15.78 -14.88 -5.50
CA HIS A 214 16.78 -15.08 -4.44
C HIS A 214 16.86 -16.57 -4.02
N GLY A 215 16.22 -17.46 -4.77
CA GLY A 215 16.11 -18.87 -4.44
C GLY A 215 15.13 -19.15 -3.30
N SER A 216 15.26 -20.32 -2.68
CA SER A 216 14.36 -20.77 -1.63
C SER A 216 15.06 -21.65 -0.60
N VAL A 217 14.59 -21.60 0.65
CA VAL A 217 15.06 -22.48 1.73
C VAL A 217 14.75 -23.96 1.53
N ILE A 218 13.99 -24.32 0.49
CA ILE A 218 13.72 -25.71 0.07
C ILE A 218 14.48 -26.12 -1.20
N TRP A 219 15.30 -25.23 -1.77
CA TRP A 219 16.17 -25.53 -2.90
C TRP A 219 17.55 -25.95 -2.39
N TYR A 220 18.18 -26.89 -3.07
CA TYR A 220 19.46 -27.46 -2.70
C TYR A 220 20.36 -27.61 -3.93
N GLN A 221 21.67 -27.48 -3.73
CA GLN A 221 22.67 -27.75 -4.76
C GLN A 221 23.57 -28.88 -4.29
N SER A 222 23.71 -29.91 -5.12
CA SER A 222 24.66 -30.98 -4.86
C SER A 222 26.09 -30.55 -5.18
N ASP A 223 27.06 -31.22 -4.55
CA ASP A 223 28.49 -31.08 -4.82
C ASP A 223 28.90 -31.36 -6.27
N LYS A 224 28.01 -32.01 -7.05
CA LYS A 224 28.17 -32.21 -8.51
C LYS A 224 27.51 -31.12 -9.36
N GLY A 225 26.97 -30.06 -8.76
CA GLY A 225 26.33 -28.95 -9.47
C GLY A 225 24.88 -29.21 -9.90
N THR A 226 24.23 -30.26 -9.35
CA THR A 226 22.82 -30.53 -9.65
C THR A 226 21.92 -29.75 -8.69
N TYR A 227 20.87 -29.12 -9.22
CA TYR A 227 19.88 -28.37 -8.43
C TYR A 227 18.65 -29.23 -8.14
N ILE A 228 18.26 -29.30 -6.88
CA ILE A 228 17.19 -30.18 -6.41
C ILE A 228 16.26 -29.41 -5.48
N LYS A 229 14.96 -29.61 -5.64
CA LYS A 229 13.93 -29.15 -4.69
C LYS A 229 13.57 -30.28 -3.76
N LEU A 230 13.68 -30.05 -2.46
CA LEU A 230 13.35 -31.03 -1.44
C LEU A 230 12.41 -30.39 -0.42
N PRO A 231 11.09 -30.68 -0.50
CA PRO A 231 10.11 -30.16 0.44
C PRO A 231 10.14 -30.95 1.76
N ILE A 232 11.31 -31.06 2.38
CA ILE A 232 11.52 -31.83 3.61
C ILE A 232 11.52 -30.86 4.80
N GLN A 233 10.74 -31.18 5.83
CA GLN A 233 10.67 -30.46 7.11
C GLN A 233 11.91 -30.69 7.99
N ASN A 234 13.10 -30.85 7.42
CA ASN A 234 14.31 -31.03 8.23
C ASN A 234 15.04 -29.70 8.36
N GLU A 235 15.33 -29.32 9.60
CA GLU A 235 16.20 -28.17 9.94
C GLU A 235 17.67 -28.42 9.57
N ILE A 236 17.97 -29.62 9.06
CA ILE A 236 19.31 -30.04 8.64
C ILE A 236 19.72 -29.30 7.35
N ARG A 237 20.90 -28.67 7.40
CA ARG A 237 21.54 -27.91 6.31
C ARG A 237 22.06 -28.80 5.18
N ASP A 238 22.80 -29.84 5.57
CA ASP A 238 23.47 -30.75 4.65
C ASP A 238 22.71 -32.07 4.62
N ILE A 239 22.26 -32.43 3.43
CA ILE A 239 21.55 -33.67 3.21
C ILE A 239 22.41 -34.55 2.33
N LYS A 240 22.50 -35.82 2.72
CA LYS A 240 23.11 -36.84 1.88
C LYS A 240 22.01 -37.47 1.03
N LEU A 241 22.13 -37.33 -0.28
CA LEU A 241 21.20 -37.92 -1.23
C LEU A 241 21.41 -39.44 -1.31
N ILE A 242 20.41 -40.16 -1.84
CA ILE A 242 20.52 -41.60 -2.11
C ILE A 242 21.67 -41.90 -3.09
N SER A 243 22.04 -40.93 -3.92
CA SER A 243 23.18 -40.98 -4.85
C SER A 243 24.56 -40.81 -4.18
N ASP A 244 24.62 -40.80 -2.84
CA ASP A 244 25.80 -40.49 -2.02
C ASP A 244 26.36 -39.06 -2.19
N GLU A 245 25.67 -38.20 -2.93
CA GLU A 245 26.00 -36.78 -3.08
C GLU A 245 25.64 -35.98 -1.83
N LYS A 246 26.50 -35.02 -1.49
CA LYS A 246 26.17 -34.00 -0.47
C LYS A 246 25.46 -32.86 -1.14
N ALA A 247 24.31 -32.45 -0.60
CA ALA A 247 23.58 -31.28 -1.07
C ALA A 247 23.41 -30.26 0.06
N GLU A 248 23.76 -29.01 -0.23
CA GLU A 248 23.62 -27.87 0.68
C GLU A 248 22.43 -27.00 0.25
N ASN A 249 21.81 -26.30 1.20
CA ASN A 249 20.74 -25.36 0.88
C ASN A 249 21.22 -24.25 -0.06
N LEU A 250 20.46 -24.06 -1.13
CA LEU A 250 20.71 -23.07 -2.17
C LEU A 250 19.99 -21.77 -1.82
N MET A 251 20.70 -20.89 -1.11
CA MET A 251 20.39 -19.46 -1.11
C MET A 251 21.09 -18.82 -2.31
N LEU A 252 20.32 -18.36 -3.28
CA LEU A 252 20.87 -17.62 -4.43
C LEU A 252 20.86 -16.16 -4.01
N TYR A 253 21.95 -15.52 -3.55
CA TYR A 253 22.03 -14.04 -3.55
C TYR A 253 23.35 -13.42 -3.04
N PRO A 254 23.62 -12.16 -3.45
CA PRO A 254 24.53 -11.97 -4.56
C PRO A 254 25.90 -12.59 -4.23
N MET A 255 26.34 -13.56 -5.02
CA MET A 255 27.78 -13.70 -5.22
C MET A 255 28.03 -13.20 -6.62
N GLN A 256 28.97 -12.26 -6.76
CA GLN A 256 29.56 -11.83 -8.04
C GLN A 256 30.09 -13.00 -8.92
N LYS A 257 30.00 -14.25 -8.43
CA LYS A 257 30.33 -15.49 -9.12
C LYS A 257 29.14 -16.23 -9.78
N TRP A 258 27.89 -15.94 -9.42
CA TRP A 258 26.71 -16.70 -9.93
C TRP A 258 25.87 -15.94 -10.96
N ASP A 259 26.32 -14.77 -11.44
CA ASP A 259 25.59 -13.93 -12.41
C ASP A 259 25.20 -14.66 -13.72
N TYR A 260 25.77 -15.84 -13.97
CA TYR A 260 25.56 -16.64 -15.18
C TYR A 260 25.18 -18.10 -14.93
N ALA A 261 24.84 -18.47 -13.70
CA ALA A 261 24.47 -19.85 -13.39
C ALA A 261 22.95 -20.05 -13.37
N GLU A 262 22.55 -21.26 -13.78
CA GLU A 262 21.20 -21.76 -13.50
C GLU A 262 21.03 -21.96 -11.99
N PRO A 263 19.81 -21.78 -11.44
CA PRO A 263 18.57 -21.38 -12.11
C PRO A 263 18.40 -19.86 -12.32
N LEU A 264 19.27 -19.03 -11.72
CA LEU A 264 19.08 -17.57 -11.64
C LEU A 264 19.01 -16.88 -13.01
N LEU A 265 19.93 -17.22 -13.92
CA LEU A 265 19.97 -16.61 -15.26
C LEU A 265 18.66 -16.84 -16.03
N GLU A 266 18.14 -18.07 -16.00
CA GLU A 266 16.89 -18.43 -16.69
C GLU A 266 15.68 -17.76 -16.05
N LEU A 267 15.63 -17.67 -14.72
CA LEU A 267 14.58 -16.92 -14.01
C LEU A 267 14.57 -15.44 -14.42
N LEU A 268 15.74 -14.80 -14.50
CA LEU A 268 15.85 -13.41 -14.96
C LEU A 268 15.39 -13.25 -16.41
N LEU A 269 15.74 -14.19 -17.29
CA LEU A 269 15.28 -14.19 -18.69
C LEU A 269 13.76 -14.36 -18.79
N HIS A 270 13.18 -15.29 -18.03
CA HIS A 270 11.73 -15.49 -17.98
C HIS A 270 11.00 -14.27 -17.44
N ILE A 271 11.49 -13.65 -16.37
CA ILE A 271 10.90 -12.43 -15.81
C ILE A 271 10.98 -11.28 -16.82
N LYS A 272 12.11 -11.13 -17.49
CA LYS A 272 12.28 -10.10 -18.52
C LYS A 272 11.27 -10.30 -19.66
N ASP A 273 11.14 -11.51 -20.20
CA ASP A 273 10.15 -11.82 -21.24
C ASP A 273 8.71 -11.62 -20.74
N LEU A 274 8.44 -12.03 -19.49
CA LEU A 274 7.16 -11.84 -18.83
C LEU A 274 6.78 -10.36 -18.73
N LEU A 275 7.71 -9.46 -18.41
CA LEU A 275 7.40 -8.03 -18.30
C LEU A 275 7.36 -7.32 -19.67
N GLU A 276 8.22 -7.74 -20.60
CA GLU A 276 8.33 -7.16 -21.96
C GLU A 276 7.20 -7.60 -22.90
N SER A 277 6.69 -8.82 -22.73
CA SER A 277 5.68 -9.40 -23.61
C SER A 277 4.39 -8.57 -23.63
N LYS A 278 3.72 -8.54 -24.78
CA LYS A 278 2.37 -8.00 -24.90
C LYS A 278 1.38 -9.03 -24.35
N VAL A 279 0.31 -8.59 -23.71
CA VAL A 279 -0.74 -9.48 -23.22
C VAL A 279 -1.39 -10.15 -24.43
N SER A 280 -1.48 -11.48 -24.41
CA SER A 280 -2.05 -12.31 -25.46
C SER A 280 -3.58 -12.31 -25.37
N VAL A 281 -4.21 -11.14 -25.50
CA VAL A 281 -5.67 -11.00 -25.58
C VAL A 281 -6.07 -10.80 -27.04
N GLU A 282 -7.11 -11.50 -27.48
CA GLU A 282 -7.68 -11.38 -28.84
C GLU A 282 -8.24 -9.98 -29.12
N GLU A 283 -8.59 -9.22 -28.06
CA GLU A 283 -9.05 -7.84 -28.19
C GLU A 283 -7.92 -6.83 -27.93
N PRO A 284 -7.62 -5.93 -28.89
CA PRO A 284 -6.53 -4.95 -28.80
C PRO A 284 -6.75 -3.85 -27.74
N VAL A 285 -7.92 -3.80 -27.09
CA VAL A 285 -8.35 -2.66 -26.25
C VAL A 285 -7.95 -2.84 -24.77
N ASP A 286 -7.79 -4.06 -24.23
CA ASP A 286 -7.42 -4.34 -22.82
C ASP A 286 -6.01 -4.95 -22.66
N ASN A 287 -5.02 -4.37 -23.36
CA ASN A 287 -3.63 -4.86 -23.33
C ASN A 287 -2.74 -4.13 -22.30
N PHE A 288 -3.31 -3.71 -21.17
CA PHE A 288 -2.53 -3.14 -20.07
C PHE A 288 -1.87 -4.25 -19.25
N LYS A 289 -0.61 -4.08 -18.88
CA LYS A 289 0.09 -5.01 -17.97
C LYS A 289 0.36 -4.30 -16.64
N PHE A 290 -0.01 -4.95 -15.55
CA PHE A 290 0.14 -4.41 -14.20
C PHE A 290 1.16 -5.22 -13.41
N LEU A 291 2.23 -4.57 -12.98
CA LEU A 291 3.22 -5.13 -12.05
C LEU A 291 2.95 -4.58 -10.66
N ILE A 292 2.40 -5.41 -9.78
CA ILE A 292 2.06 -5.08 -8.40
C ILE A 292 3.27 -5.42 -7.54
N ILE A 293 3.96 -4.39 -7.05
CA ILE A 293 5.16 -4.52 -6.22
C ILE A 293 4.77 -4.36 -4.76
N VAL A 294 5.15 -5.31 -3.93
CA VAL A 294 4.78 -5.36 -2.52
C VAL A 294 6.03 -5.43 -1.65
N GLY A 295 6.22 -4.43 -0.78
CA GLY A 295 7.27 -4.48 0.25
C GLY A 295 8.69 -4.61 -0.29
N TYR A 296 8.98 -3.98 -1.44
CA TYR A 296 10.28 -4.03 -2.11
C TYR A 296 10.86 -2.64 -2.34
N SER A 297 12.08 -2.41 -1.86
CA SER A 297 12.71 -1.08 -1.83
C SER A 297 13.68 -0.79 -2.98
N PHE A 298 13.77 -1.70 -3.98
CA PHE A 298 14.59 -1.51 -5.18
C PHE A 298 16.08 -1.22 -4.89
N ARG A 299 16.64 -1.94 -3.92
CA ARG A 299 18.08 -1.87 -3.61
C ARG A 299 18.92 -2.61 -4.66
N ASP A 300 18.35 -3.64 -5.29
CA ASP A 300 19.01 -4.39 -6.35
C ASP A 300 19.07 -3.60 -7.66
N GLU A 301 20.27 -3.17 -8.03
CA GLU A 301 20.51 -2.46 -9.30
C GLU A 301 20.09 -3.29 -10.53
N HIS A 302 20.30 -4.60 -10.49
CA HIS A 302 20.00 -5.47 -11.63
C HIS A 302 18.48 -5.63 -11.83
N ILE A 303 17.70 -5.82 -10.76
CA ILE A 303 16.23 -5.91 -10.85
C ILE A 303 15.64 -4.58 -11.30
N LYS A 304 16.13 -3.45 -10.75
CA LYS A 304 15.75 -2.11 -11.23
C LYS A 304 15.92 -1.97 -12.73
N LYS A 305 17.10 -2.33 -13.24
CA LYS A 305 17.42 -2.26 -14.68
C LYS A 305 16.51 -3.15 -15.53
N VAL A 306 16.18 -4.36 -15.07
CA VAL A 306 15.24 -5.25 -15.77
C VAL A 306 13.86 -4.60 -15.92
N ILE A 307 13.34 -4.00 -14.84
CA ILE A 307 12.03 -3.35 -14.85
C ILE A 307 12.05 -2.09 -15.72
N TRP A 308 13.12 -1.31 -15.65
CA TRP A 308 13.34 -0.16 -16.53
C TRP A 308 13.40 -0.52 -18.02
N ASP A 309 14.10 -1.60 -18.36
CA ASP A 309 14.18 -2.11 -19.73
C ASP A 309 12.82 -2.62 -20.21
N ALA A 310 12.09 -3.31 -19.34
CA ALA A 310 10.73 -3.76 -19.62
C ALA A 310 9.80 -2.57 -19.87
N ALA A 311 9.85 -1.53 -19.02
CA ALA A 311 9.06 -0.32 -19.19
C ALA A 311 9.40 0.43 -20.49
N ARG A 312 10.67 0.42 -20.91
CA ARG A 312 11.12 1.04 -22.17
C ARG A 312 10.51 0.33 -23.39
N LYS A 313 10.45 -1.00 -23.39
CA LYS A 313 9.88 -1.80 -24.49
C LYS A 313 8.36 -1.92 -24.44
N ASN A 314 7.79 -2.06 -23.26
CA ASN A 314 6.36 -2.17 -23.03
C ASN A 314 5.81 -0.86 -22.46
N ARG A 315 5.26 -0.02 -23.34
CA ARG A 315 4.65 1.28 -22.98
C ARG A 315 3.33 1.15 -22.22
N ARG A 316 2.73 -0.05 -22.18
CA ARG A 316 1.50 -0.35 -21.44
C ARG A 316 1.76 -1.12 -20.15
N LEU A 317 3.02 -1.20 -19.71
CA LEU A 317 3.39 -1.65 -18.37
C LEU A 317 3.17 -0.51 -17.36
N TYR A 318 2.35 -0.77 -16.35
CA TYR A 318 2.06 0.09 -15.20
C TYR A 318 2.48 -0.62 -13.92
N LEU A 319 3.04 0.14 -12.99
CA LEU A 319 3.50 -0.36 -11.70
C LEU A 319 2.54 0.12 -10.61
N ILE A 320 2.22 -0.77 -9.66
CA ILE A 320 1.49 -0.44 -8.44
C ILE A 320 2.38 -0.78 -7.27
N ILE A 321 2.90 0.22 -6.58
CA ILE A 321 3.78 0.03 -5.42
C ILE A 321 2.91 0.07 -4.16
N ILE A 322 2.91 -1.04 -3.43
CA ILE A 322 2.24 -1.21 -2.14
C ILE A 322 3.32 -1.30 -1.06
N ASP A 323 3.50 -0.19 -0.36
CA ASP A 323 4.44 -0.07 0.75
C ASP A 323 4.09 1.19 1.54
N PRO A 324 4.20 1.22 2.88
CA PRO A 324 4.03 2.45 3.65
C PRO A 324 4.88 3.64 3.16
N GLU A 325 6.01 3.39 2.51
CA GLU A 325 6.91 4.40 1.93
C GLU A 325 6.87 4.40 0.38
N ALA A 326 5.73 4.04 -0.23
CA ALA A 326 5.60 3.86 -1.69
C ALA A 326 6.16 5.01 -2.54
N ASN A 327 5.92 6.27 -2.15
CA ASN A 327 6.45 7.43 -2.87
C ASN A 327 7.98 7.57 -2.76
N GLU A 328 8.58 7.26 -1.60
CA GLU A 328 10.05 7.27 -1.45
C GLU A 328 10.70 6.17 -2.30
N ILE A 329 10.03 5.02 -2.39
CA ILE A 329 10.45 3.92 -3.28
C ILE A 329 10.34 4.35 -4.74
N TYR A 330 9.24 5.00 -5.15
CA TYR A 330 9.07 5.50 -6.51
C TYR A 330 10.16 6.49 -6.92
N LYS A 331 10.63 7.36 -6.01
CA LYS A 331 11.75 8.28 -6.32
C LYS A 331 13.01 7.56 -6.79
N ARG A 332 13.27 6.33 -6.31
CA ARG A 332 14.40 5.48 -6.74
C ARG A 332 14.25 4.92 -8.15
N LEU A 333 13.02 4.89 -8.68
CA LEU A 333 12.69 4.42 -10.02
C LEU A 333 12.44 5.56 -11.01
N LYS A 334 12.21 6.78 -10.51
CA LYS A 334 11.81 7.93 -11.30
C LYS A 334 12.88 8.36 -12.30
N TYR A 335 14.15 8.18 -11.98
CA TYR A 335 15.27 8.56 -12.83
C TYR A 335 16.20 7.38 -13.13
N TYR A 336 16.70 7.30 -14.36
CA TYR A 336 17.78 6.37 -14.73
C TYR A 336 19.07 6.70 -14.00
N ASP A 337 19.32 7.99 -13.85
CA ASP A 337 20.44 8.56 -13.13
C ASP A 337 19.93 9.72 -12.28
N ASN A 338 20.09 9.62 -10.97
CA ASN A 338 19.67 10.64 -10.02
C ASN A 338 20.51 11.93 -10.12
N SER A 339 21.73 11.85 -10.63
CA SER A 339 22.63 13.00 -10.78
C SER A 339 22.26 13.84 -12.00
N GLU A 340 22.01 13.19 -13.13
CA GLU A 340 21.65 13.85 -14.39
C GLU A 340 20.14 14.11 -14.50
N LYS A 341 19.33 13.59 -13.57
CA LYS A 341 17.86 13.68 -13.55
C LYS A 341 17.21 13.23 -14.86
N ILE A 342 17.77 12.22 -15.50
CA ILE A 342 17.19 11.65 -16.71
C ILE A 342 15.96 10.83 -16.30
N GLU A 343 14.77 11.32 -16.65
CA GLU A 343 13.51 10.64 -16.36
C GLU A 343 13.47 9.23 -16.95
N SER A 344 13.03 8.28 -16.13
CA SER A 344 12.86 6.92 -16.58
C SER A 344 11.59 6.78 -17.40
N HIS A 345 11.49 5.69 -18.16
CA HIS A 345 10.26 5.38 -18.87
C HIS A 345 9.06 5.14 -17.94
N LEU A 346 9.26 4.96 -16.63
CA LEU A 346 8.19 4.72 -15.67
C LEU A 346 7.46 5.99 -15.21
N VAL A 347 7.98 7.19 -15.54
CA VAL A 347 7.30 8.45 -15.20
C VAL A 347 5.87 8.45 -15.75
N GLU A 348 4.91 8.86 -14.91
CA GLU A 348 3.47 8.77 -15.16
C GLU A 348 2.88 7.35 -15.33
N ARG A 349 3.61 6.32 -14.91
CA ARG A 349 3.18 4.90 -15.01
C ARG A 349 3.32 4.14 -13.69
N VAL A 350 3.47 4.86 -12.58
CA VAL A 350 3.58 4.30 -11.23
C VAL A 350 2.46 4.82 -10.34
N ILE A 351 1.75 3.91 -9.70
CA ILE A 351 0.73 4.19 -8.69
C ILE A 351 1.37 3.90 -7.33
N CYS A 352 1.30 4.88 -6.41
CA CYS A 352 1.87 4.75 -5.06
C CYS A 352 0.73 4.56 -4.05
N LEU A 353 0.66 3.37 -3.46
CA LEU A 353 -0.30 2.98 -2.43
C LEU A 353 0.43 2.90 -1.07
N PRO A 354 0.38 3.96 -0.24
CA PRO A 354 1.12 4.07 1.02
C PRO A 354 0.48 3.24 2.16
N TYR A 355 0.22 1.95 1.90
CA TYR A 355 -0.54 1.07 2.78
C TYR A 355 0.21 -0.22 3.10
N LYS A 356 -0.17 -0.84 4.21
CA LYS A 356 0.22 -2.21 4.53
C LYS A 356 -0.42 -3.19 3.54
N PHE A 357 0.36 -4.16 3.09
CA PHE A 357 -0.08 -5.12 2.08
C PHE A 357 -1.32 -5.88 2.54
N GLU A 358 -1.30 -6.46 3.73
CA GLU A 358 -2.38 -7.25 4.30
C GLU A 358 -3.69 -6.46 4.46
N LYS A 359 -3.60 -5.12 4.50
CA LYS A 359 -4.74 -4.22 4.63
C LYS A 359 -5.35 -3.87 3.28
N VAL A 360 -4.53 -3.47 2.32
CA VAL A 360 -5.03 -3.08 0.98
C VAL A 360 -5.42 -4.28 0.12
N PHE A 361 -4.77 -5.44 0.30
CA PHE A 361 -4.88 -6.58 -0.59
C PHE A 361 -6.31 -7.10 -0.84
N PRO A 362 -7.20 -7.21 0.19
CA PRO A 362 -8.59 -7.60 -0.03
C PRO A 362 -9.38 -6.66 -0.95
N SER A 363 -8.99 -5.39 -0.99
CA SER A 363 -9.67 -4.34 -1.78
C SER A 363 -8.97 -4.02 -3.11
N LEU A 364 -7.81 -4.62 -3.36
CA LEU A 364 -6.91 -4.24 -4.46
C LEU A 364 -7.54 -4.45 -5.85
N MET A 365 -8.28 -5.54 -6.04
CA MET A 365 -8.95 -5.82 -7.31
C MET A 365 -10.07 -4.81 -7.59
N ASP A 366 -11.04 -4.72 -6.67
CA ASP A 366 -12.29 -4.02 -6.92
C ASP A 366 -12.13 -2.50 -6.85
N ASN A 367 -11.36 -2.01 -5.87
CA ASN A 367 -11.29 -0.57 -5.60
C ASN A 367 -10.14 0.12 -6.32
N TYR A 368 -9.10 -0.61 -6.73
CA TYR A 368 -7.92 -0.03 -7.37
C TYR A 368 -7.77 -0.48 -8.81
N LEU A 369 -7.58 -1.78 -9.07
CA LEU A 369 -7.28 -2.29 -10.42
C LEU A 369 -8.42 -2.06 -11.41
N ASN A 370 -9.68 -2.29 -11.02
CA ASN A 370 -10.82 -2.08 -11.91
C ASN A 370 -11.00 -0.60 -12.28
N ASN A 371 -10.87 0.29 -11.29
CA ASN A 371 -10.91 1.74 -11.52
C ASN A 371 -9.72 2.21 -12.38
N LEU A 372 -8.53 1.65 -12.16
CA LEU A 372 -7.34 1.96 -12.94
C LEU A 372 -7.51 1.53 -14.40
N LYS A 373 -7.93 0.30 -14.66
CA LYS A 373 -8.22 -0.19 -16.01
C LYS A 373 -9.23 0.69 -16.73
N LYS A 374 -10.35 1.01 -16.06
CA LYS A 374 -11.37 1.93 -16.60
C LYS A 374 -10.75 3.28 -16.95
N GLY A 375 -10.00 3.89 -16.02
CA GLY A 375 -9.36 5.18 -16.25
C GLY A 375 -8.36 5.18 -17.41
N LEU A 376 -7.55 4.14 -17.54
CA LEU A 376 -6.58 4.01 -18.63
C LEU A 376 -7.25 3.76 -20.00
N LEU A 377 -8.38 3.05 -20.04
CA LEU A 377 -9.19 2.91 -21.25
C LEU A 377 -9.75 4.25 -21.72
N GLU A 378 -10.23 5.08 -20.79
CA GLU A 378 -10.71 6.44 -21.11
C GLU A 378 -9.57 7.36 -21.58
N VAL A 379 -8.37 7.22 -21.03
CA VAL A 379 -7.16 7.92 -21.53
C VAL A 379 -6.86 7.54 -22.98
N ASP A 380 -6.85 6.24 -23.30
CA ASP A 380 -6.65 5.78 -24.67
C ASP A 380 -7.75 6.28 -25.62
N ALA A 381 -9.00 6.31 -25.16
CA ALA A 381 -10.13 6.81 -25.93
C ALA A 381 -10.01 8.32 -26.22
N ALA A 382 -9.63 9.11 -25.21
CA ALA A 382 -9.39 10.54 -25.35
C ALA A 382 -8.21 10.84 -26.30
N GLN A 383 -7.09 10.12 -26.14
CA GLN A 383 -5.94 10.27 -27.04
C GLN A 383 -6.31 9.93 -28.49
N LYS A 384 -7.07 8.86 -28.70
CA LYS A 384 -7.53 8.47 -30.05
C LYS A 384 -8.47 9.51 -30.66
N GLN A 385 -9.29 10.19 -29.85
CA GLN A 385 -10.13 11.29 -30.34
C GLN A 385 -9.25 12.45 -30.81
N GLU A 386 -8.24 12.82 -30.02
CA GLU A 386 -7.28 13.88 -30.36
C GLU A 386 -6.49 13.55 -31.64
N ASP A 387 -5.98 12.32 -31.77
CA ASP A 387 -5.27 11.85 -32.97
C ASP A 387 -6.15 11.91 -34.24
N LEU A 388 -7.47 11.74 -34.08
CA LEU A 388 -8.47 11.87 -35.13
C LEU A 388 -8.99 13.31 -35.31
N ALA A 389 -8.35 14.29 -34.67
CA ALA A 389 -8.74 15.70 -34.66
C ALA A 389 -10.20 15.93 -34.20
N LYS A 390 -10.70 15.08 -33.31
CA LYS A 390 -11.99 15.23 -32.61
C LYS A 390 -11.75 15.84 -31.24
N GLU A 391 -12.79 16.45 -30.66
CA GLU A 391 -12.75 16.98 -29.30
C GLU A 391 -12.55 15.83 -28.28
N PRO A 392 -11.41 15.80 -27.55
CA PRO A 392 -11.09 14.71 -26.64
C PRO A 392 -11.78 14.86 -25.30
N ARG A 393 -12.36 13.77 -24.79
CA ARG A 393 -13.05 13.75 -23.49
C ARG A 393 -12.12 13.41 -22.32
N TRP A 394 -11.12 14.26 -22.08
CA TRP A 394 -10.17 14.07 -20.98
C TRP A 394 -10.80 14.04 -19.58
N LYS A 395 -12.01 14.58 -19.40
CA LYS A 395 -12.72 14.58 -18.11
C LYS A 395 -13.16 13.18 -17.68
N ASP A 396 -13.49 12.30 -18.62
CA ASP A 396 -14.08 10.98 -18.36
C ASP A 396 -13.09 10.05 -17.63
N CYS A 397 -11.78 10.28 -17.80
CA CYS A 397 -10.74 9.50 -17.14
C CYS A 397 -10.41 9.95 -15.70
N LEU A 398 -10.76 11.18 -15.30
CA LEU A 398 -10.26 11.77 -14.05
C LEU A 398 -10.79 11.05 -12.80
N ILE A 399 -12.10 10.79 -12.74
CA ILE A 399 -12.72 10.14 -11.58
C ILE A 399 -12.23 8.70 -11.40
N PRO A 400 -12.24 7.83 -12.43
CA PRO A 400 -11.70 6.47 -12.29
C PRO A 400 -10.22 6.47 -11.86
N LEU A 401 -9.39 7.32 -12.45
CA LEU A 401 -7.97 7.42 -12.08
C LEU A 401 -7.77 7.94 -10.65
N ALA A 402 -8.58 8.92 -10.21
CA ALA A 402 -8.55 9.43 -8.84
C ALA A 402 -8.99 8.36 -7.82
N LYS A 403 -10.04 7.59 -8.13
CA LYS A 403 -10.48 6.45 -7.30
C LYS A 403 -9.42 5.35 -7.20
N ALA A 404 -8.63 5.16 -8.26
CA ALA A 404 -7.48 4.27 -8.28
C ALA A 404 -6.20 4.85 -7.62
N GLU A 405 -6.27 6.07 -7.07
CA GLU A 405 -5.14 6.80 -6.48
C GLU A 405 -3.97 7.07 -7.43
N PHE A 406 -4.26 7.22 -8.73
CA PHE A 406 -3.25 7.56 -9.72
C PHE A 406 -3.02 9.07 -9.82
N SER A 407 -2.68 9.69 -8.68
CA SER A 407 -2.62 11.15 -8.51
C SER A 407 -1.70 11.83 -9.54
N GLU A 408 -0.47 11.35 -9.74
CA GLU A 408 0.48 11.96 -10.69
C GLU A 408 -0.11 12.04 -12.11
N LYS A 409 -0.79 10.98 -12.58
CA LYS A 409 -1.40 10.96 -13.91
C LYS A 409 -2.56 11.94 -14.01
N VAL A 410 -3.42 11.99 -12.98
CA VAL A 410 -4.56 12.93 -12.95
C VAL A 410 -4.06 14.38 -12.96
N ILE A 411 -3.05 14.69 -12.15
CA ILE A 411 -2.42 16.02 -12.09
C ILE A 411 -1.87 16.42 -13.46
N ASN A 412 -1.17 15.51 -14.15
CA ASN A 412 -0.58 15.79 -15.45
C ASN A 412 -1.64 15.95 -16.55
N ILE A 413 -2.71 15.15 -16.54
CA ILE A 413 -3.82 15.31 -17.49
C ILE A 413 -4.50 16.68 -17.30
N ILE A 414 -4.73 17.11 -16.06
CA ILE A 414 -5.28 18.42 -15.75
C ILE A 414 -4.39 19.54 -16.29
N ASN A 415 -3.09 19.46 -16.04
CA ASN A 415 -2.13 20.51 -16.40
C ASN A 415 -1.88 20.58 -17.90
N ASN A 416 -1.66 19.43 -18.57
CA ASN A 416 -1.29 19.39 -19.98
C ASN A 416 -2.46 19.72 -20.91
N ASN A 417 -3.68 19.30 -20.54
CA ASN A 417 -4.88 19.55 -21.35
C ASN A 417 -5.61 20.84 -20.94
N SER A 418 -4.99 21.67 -20.09
CA SER A 418 -5.56 22.94 -19.61
C SER A 418 -7.01 22.80 -19.13
N ILE A 419 -7.32 21.77 -18.34
CA ILE A 419 -8.69 21.52 -17.88
C ILE A 419 -9.09 22.63 -16.90
N ILE A 420 -10.00 23.50 -17.34
CA ILE A 420 -10.54 24.60 -16.55
C ILE A 420 -11.67 24.06 -15.67
N PHE A 421 -11.39 23.88 -14.38
CA PHE A 421 -12.39 23.42 -13.42
C PHE A 421 -13.54 24.41 -13.25
N GLU A 422 -13.35 25.70 -13.52
CA GLU A 422 -14.43 26.70 -13.50
C GLU A 422 -15.59 26.40 -14.48
N GLU A 423 -15.38 25.53 -15.47
CA GLU A 423 -16.38 25.09 -16.45
C GLU A 423 -16.99 23.71 -16.13
N ILE A 424 -16.50 23.04 -15.08
CA ILE A 424 -16.97 21.73 -14.64
C ILE A 424 -18.06 21.91 -13.58
N GLN A 425 -19.01 20.97 -13.50
CA GLN A 425 -20.00 21.05 -12.43
C GLN A 425 -19.35 20.67 -11.09
N PRO A 426 -19.64 21.40 -9.99
CA PRO A 426 -18.94 21.15 -8.72
C PRO A 426 -19.03 19.71 -8.20
N TRP A 427 -20.12 18.98 -8.46
CA TRP A 427 -20.28 17.57 -8.07
C TRP A 427 -19.37 16.61 -8.85
N GLU A 428 -18.87 17.01 -10.03
CA GLU A 428 -17.89 16.26 -10.82
C GLU A 428 -16.44 16.56 -10.37
N GLU A 429 -16.18 17.77 -9.84
CA GLU A 429 -14.84 18.18 -9.34
C GLU A 429 -14.49 17.55 -7.99
N ILE A 430 -15.48 17.50 -7.09
CA ILE A 430 -15.36 16.99 -5.73
C ILE A 430 -14.76 15.56 -5.66
N PRO A 431 -15.24 14.57 -6.43
CA PRO A 431 -14.71 13.20 -6.42
C PRO A 431 -13.32 13.06 -7.07
N ILE A 432 -12.71 14.16 -7.53
CA ILE A 432 -11.34 14.20 -8.07
C ILE A 432 -10.39 14.76 -7.00
N HIS A 433 -10.71 15.94 -6.45
CA HIS A 433 -9.77 16.67 -5.60
C HIS A 433 -9.49 16.01 -4.26
N LEU A 434 -10.51 15.45 -3.60
CA LEU A 434 -10.34 14.84 -2.29
C LEU A 434 -9.52 13.54 -2.34
N PRO A 435 -9.79 12.58 -3.25
CA PRO A 435 -8.94 11.40 -3.41
C PRO A 435 -7.47 11.74 -3.67
N ILE A 436 -7.19 12.72 -4.53
CA ILE A 436 -5.82 13.18 -4.79
C ILE A 436 -5.18 13.75 -3.52
N ALA A 437 -5.89 14.62 -2.80
CA ALA A 437 -5.38 15.21 -1.57
C ALA A 437 -5.02 14.13 -0.53
N ILE A 438 -5.92 13.15 -0.33
CA ILE A 438 -5.72 12.03 0.59
C ILE A 438 -4.48 11.22 0.19
N ASN A 439 -4.37 10.81 -1.07
CA ASN A 439 -3.22 10.04 -1.54
C ASN A 439 -1.89 10.81 -1.40
N LEU A 440 -1.88 12.11 -1.72
CA LEU A 440 -0.70 12.96 -1.56
C LEU A 440 -0.29 13.12 -0.08
N LEU A 441 -1.25 13.30 0.83
CA LEU A 441 -0.97 13.39 2.26
C LEU A 441 -0.30 12.12 2.78
N TYR A 442 -0.85 10.95 2.43
CA TYR A 442 -0.29 9.67 2.88
C TYR A 442 1.05 9.32 2.23
N ASN A 443 1.37 9.92 1.08
CA ASN A 443 2.68 9.85 0.46
C ASN A 443 3.66 10.94 0.94
N ASN A 444 3.36 11.62 2.06
CA ASN A 444 4.16 12.70 2.66
C ASN A 444 4.36 13.95 1.77
N GLN A 445 3.44 14.20 0.83
CA GLN A 445 3.48 15.34 -0.10
C GLN A 445 2.54 16.48 0.36
N LYS A 446 2.77 17.00 1.56
CA LYS A 446 1.87 17.94 2.26
C LYS A 446 1.56 19.22 1.46
N ASP A 447 2.57 19.81 0.82
CA ASP A 447 2.40 21.08 0.10
C ASP A 447 1.48 20.93 -1.11
N GLU A 448 1.65 19.84 -1.86
CA GLU A 448 0.80 19.55 -3.01
C GLU A 448 -0.60 19.14 -2.56
N ALA A 449 -0.72 18.33 -1.51
CA ALA A 449 -2.00 17.97 -0.93
C ALA A 449 -2.83 19.20 -0.52
N ASN A 450 -2.21 20.19 0.12
CA ASN A 450 -2.89 21.43 0.54
C ASN A 450 -3.50 22.20 -0.65
N LYS A 451 -2.88 22.15 -1.84
CA LYS A 451 -3.46 22.76 -3.05
C LYS A 451 -4.76 22.06 -3.44
N TYR A 452 -4.79 20.73 -3.39
CA TYR A 452 -5.97 19.93 -3.73
C TYR A 452 -7.06 20.02 -2.66
N LEU A 453 -6.71 20.11 -1.37
CA LEU A 453 -7.66 20.41 -0.30
C LEU A 453 -8.32 21.79 -0.50
N ASN A 454 -7.54 22.81 -0.88
CA ASN A 454 -8.10 24.13 -1.17
C ASN A 454 -9.02 24.13 -2.40
N ARG A 455 -8.68 23.35 -3.44
CA ARG A 455 -9.56 23.15 -4.61
C ARG A 455 -10.86 22.43 -4.22
N PHE A 456 -10.76 21.38 -3.41
CA PHE A 456 -11.91 20.69 -2.83
C PHE A 456 -12.81 21.65 -2.04
N ARG A 457 -12.26 22.46 -1.11
CA ARG A 457 -13.03 23.46 -0.34
C ARG A 457 -13.76 24.44 -1.27
N LYS A 458 -13.09 24.95 -2.30
CA LYS A 458 -13.71 25.84 -3.30
C LYS A 458 -14.82 25.17 -4.10
N ALA A 459 -14.63 23.94 -4.56
CA ALA A 459 -15.64 23.18 -5.31
C ALA A 459 -16.87 22.92 -4.43
N THR A 460 -16.67 22.47 -3.20
CA THR A 460 -17.73 22.27 -2.21
C THR A 460 -18.49 23.57 -1.92
N TYR A 461 -17.79 24.70 -1.75
CA TYR A 461 -18.44 26.00 -1.58
C TYR A 461 -19.25 26.43 -2.82
N LYS A 462 -18.72 26.28 -4.04
CA LYS A 462 -19.45 26.56 -5.29
C LYS A 462 -20.71 25.72 -5.39
N TYR A 463 -20.63 24.43 -5.03
CA TYR A 463 -21.76 23.52 -5.00
C TYR A 463 -22.87 24.04 -4.09
N TYR A 464 -22.57 24.32 -2.82
CA TYR A 464 -23.55 24.82 -1.85
C TYR A 464 -24.14 26.18 -2.26
N LYS A 465 -23.31 27.10 -2.76
CA LYS A 465 -23.77 28.41 -3.25
C LYS A 465 -24.77 28.26 -4.40
N LYS A 466 -24.47 27.42 -5.40
CA LYS A 466 -25.35 27.16 -6.55
C LYS A 466 -26.68 26.54 -6.13
N GLN A 467 -26.68 25.64 -5.15
CA GLN A 467 -27.94 25.11 -4.58
C GLN A 467 -28.74 26.20 -3.88
N SER A 468 -28.10 27.06 -3.08
CA SER A 468 -28.78 28.18 -2.41
C SER A 468 -29.40 29.20 -3.39
N GLU A 469 -28.74 29.47 -4.51
CA GLU A 469 -29.26 30.38 -5.55
C GLU A 469 -30.40 29.75 -6.36
N ASN A 470 -30.35 28.44 -6.61
CA ASN A 470 -31.46 27.70 -7.21
C ASN A 470 -32.68 27.64 -6.28
N TRP A 471 -32.47 27.57 -4.96
CA TRP A 471 -33.53 27.70 -3.97
C TRP A 471 -34.16 29.11 -3.98
N GLY A 472 -33.40 30.15 -4.33
CA GLY A 472 -33.89 31.52 -4.46
C GLY A 472 -34.65 31.85 -5.75
N LYS A 473 -34.56 31.02 -6.81
CA LYS A 473 -35.11 31.33 -8.15
C LYS A 473 -36.55 30.88 -8.42
N TYR A 474 -37.17 30.11 -7.52
CA TYR A 474 -38.55 29.61 -7.70
C TYR A 474 -39.60 30.21 -6.76
N GLY A 475 -39.34 31.41 -6.24
CA GLY A 475 -40.40 32.26 -5.69
C GLY A 475 -40.05 32.86 -4.35
N GLY A 476 -39.53 34.08 -4.39
CA GLY A 476 -39.68 35.07 -3.33
C GLY A 476 -38.37 35.71 -2.91
N ASN A 477 -38.37 37.04 -2.95
CA ASN A 477 -37.30 37.87 -2.42
C ASN A 477 -36.91 37.40 -1.02
N LEU A 478 -35.65 36.99 -0.87
CA LEU A 478 -34.94 36.93 0.40
C LEU A 478 -34.73 38.37 0.90
N ASN A 479 -35.81 38.96 1.43
CA ASN A 479 -35.67 39.94 2.49
C ASN A 479 -35.72 39.16 3.79
N CYS A 480 -34.65 39.23 4.58
CA CYS A 480 -34.61 38.70 5.93
C CYS A 480 -35.68 39.40 6.79
N ARG A 481 -36.93 38.95 6.71
CA ARG A 481 -38.02 39.13 7.68
C ARG A 481 -39.23 38.32 7.21
N SER A 482 -39.50 37.27 7.98
CA SER A 482 -40.76 36.51 8.10
C SER A 482 -41.31 35.73 6.90
N ASN A 483 -41.39 34.42 7.12
CA ASN A 483 -42.34 33.41 6.62
C ASN A 483 -42.33 33.08 5.12
N PHE A 484 -41.83 31.88 4.80
CA PHE A 484 -41.93 31.24 3.48
C PHE A 484 -42.78 29.97 3.58
N ASP A 485 -43.91 30.00 2.90
CA ASP A 485 -44.78 28.87 2.59
C ASP A 485 -44.52 28.50 1.12
N MET A 486 -43.98 27.30 0.83
CA MET A 486 -43.80 26.84 -0.56
C MET A 486 -43.82 25.31 -0.67
N THR A 487 -44.83 24.80 -1.36
CA THR A 487 -44.90 23.47 -1.97
C THR A 487 -44.47 23.60 -3.44
N TYR A 488 -43.32 23.12 -3.93
CA TYR A 488 -43.12 22.78 -5.36
C TYR A 488 -41.81 21.99 -5.68
N ARG A 489 -41.98 21.02 -6.60
CA ARG A 489 -41.05 20.12 -7.34
C ARG A 489 -39.52 20.29 -7.15
N PHE A 490 -38.91 19.35 -6.42
CA PHE A 490 -37.47 19.06 -6.39
C PHE A 490 -37.22 17.69 -7.04
N ASN A 491 -36.63 17.61 -8.25
CA ASN A 491 -36.49 16.29 -8.91
C ASN A 491 -35.09 15.79 -9.27
N ASN A 492 -34.00 16.58 -9.35
CA ASN A 492 -32.71 16.02 -9.82
C ASN A 492 -31.46 16.31 -8.96
N ASN A 493 -31.41 17.39 -8.16
CA ASN A 493 -30.13 17.82 -7.56
C ASN A 493 -29.72 17.12 -6.25
N PHE A 494 -30.64 16.43 -5.56
CA PHE A 494 -30.32 15.73 -4.31
C PHE A 494 -29.70 14.36 -4.54
N GLU A 495 -30.05 13.70 -5.65
CA GLU A 495 -29.48 12.40 -6.02
C GLU A 495 -27.99 12.52 -6.34
N ASP A 496 -27.62 13.50 -7.17
CA ASP A 496 -26.22 13.80 -7.49
C ASP A 496 -25.38 14.12 -6.23
N PHE A 497 -25.99 14.82 -5.25
CA PHE A 497 -25.34 15.11 -3.97
C PHE A 497 -25.13 13.85 -3.13
N TYR A 498 -26.18 13.03 -3.02
CA TYR A 498 -26.14 11.78 -2.28
C TYR A 498 -25.10 10.84 -2.89
N GLU A 499 -25.12 10.63 -4.21
CA GLU A 499 -24.14 9.81 -4.92
C GLU A 499 -22.71 10.35 -4.77
N THR A 500 -22.51 11.66 -4.88
CA THR A 500 -21.18 12.27 -4.70
C THR A 500 -20.67 12.09 -3.26
N THR A 501 -21.52 12.34 -2.26
CA THR A 501 -21.16 12.18 -0.85
C THR A 501 -20.89 10.72 -0.50
N LYS A 502 -21.69 9.79 -1.04
CA LYS A 502 -21.50 8.35 -0.91
C LYS A 502 -20.19 7.88 -1.53
N ASN A 503 -19.91 8.28 -2.77
CA ASN A 503 -18.65 7.97 -3.43
C ASN A 503 -17.43 8.43 -2.63
N ILE A 504 -17.51 9.61 -2.01
CA ILE A 504 -16.46 10.11 -1.14
C ILE A 504 -16.36 9.30 0.16
N LEU A 505 -17.49 9.02 0.81
CA LEU A 505 -17.49 8.26 2.06
C LEU A 505 -16.89 6.88 1.81
N ASP A 506 -17.36 6.16 0.78
CA ASP A 506 -16.86 4.85 0.40
C ASP A 506 -15.34 4.91 0.18
N HIS A 507 -14.87 5.92 -0.55
CA HIS A 507 -13.44 6.15 -0.76
C HIS A 507 -12.71 6.33 0.58
N CYS A 508 -13.13 7.26 1.43
CA CYS A 508 -12.51 7.54 2.72
C CYS A 508 -12.54 6.33 3.67
N GLU A 509 -13.64 5.58 3.73
CA GLU A 509 -13.79 4.40 4.59
C GLU A 509 -12.86 3.27 4.19
N ILE A 510 -12.77 2.97 2.89
CA ILE A 510 -11.84 1.96 2.38
C ILE A 510 -10.41 2.32 2.82
N ARG A 511 -10.02 3.59 2.71
CA ARG A 511 -8.67 4.04 3.06
C ARG A 511 -8.45 4.03 4.57
N LEU A 512 -9.43 4.49 5.36
CA LEU A 512 -9.38 4.43 6.82
C LEU A 512 -9.15 2.99 7.31
N ASN A 513 -9.84 2.02 6.70
CA ASN A 513 -9.66 0.60 6.99
C ASN A 513 -8.30 0.04 6.54
N ASN A 514 -7.70 0.65 5.51
CA ASN A 514 -6.43 0.21 4.91
C ASN A 514 -5.18 0.82 5.58
N LEU A 515 -5.33 1.86 6.41
CA LEU A 515 -4.23 2.57 7.05
C LEU A 515 -3.59 1.82 8.23
N CYS A 516 -2.30 2.08 8.45
CA CYS A 516 -1.56 1.59 9.62
C CYS A 516 -1.98 2.36 10.89
N VAL A 517 -2.56 1.64 11.86
CA VAL A 517 -2.63 1.88 13.32
C VAL A 517 -2.45 3.33 13.84
N HIS A 518 -3.51 3.81 14.52
CA HIS A 518 -3.54 4.91 15.51
C HIS A 518 -2.74 6.19 15.17
N LYS A 519 -3.33 7.10 14.39
CA LYS A 519 -3.19 8.58 14.49
C LYS A 519 -3.70 9.24 13.20
N ASP A 520 -4.97 9.07 12.90
CA ASP A 520 -5.63 10.05 12.05
C ASP A 520 -7.03 10.29 12.61
N GLU A 521 -7.06 10.88 13.82
CA GLU A 521 -8.30 11.44 14.39
C GLU A 521 -9.00 12.31 13.34
N ASN A 522 -8.24 13.02 12.50
CA ASN A 522 -8.75 13.84 11.42
C ASN A 522 -9.50 13.04 10.33
N LEU A 523 -8.91 11.97 9.74
CA LEU A 523 -9.62 11.19 8.72
C LEU A 523 -10.81 10.43 9.33
N LYS A 524 -10.65 9.93 10.56
CA LYS A 524 -11.74 9.27 11.29
C LYS A 524 -12.90 10.23 11.55
N GLU A 525 -12.59 11.45 12.00
CA GLU A 525 -13.57 12.53 12.23
C GLU A 525 -14.23 12.96 10.91
N ILE A 526 -13.48 13.05 9.81
CA ILE A 526 -14.03 13.32 8.47
C ILE A 526 -15.01 12.22 8.06
N VAL A 527 -14.65 10.94 8.23
CA VAL A 527 -15.53 9.80 7.93
C VAL A 527 -16.79 9.83 8.80
N GLU A 528 -16.65 10.08 10.10
CA GLU A 528 -17.80 10.17 11.03
C GLU A 528 -18.73 11.34 10.65
N LYS A 529 -18.18 12.51 10.32
CA LYS A 529 -18.97 13.67 9.83
C LYS A 529 -19.64 13.38 8.48
N MET A 530 -18.95 12.71 7.56
CA MET A 530 -19.52 12.32 6.25
C MET A 530 -20.64 11.30 6.41
N LYS A 531 -20.54 10.34 7.34
CA LYS A 531 -21.64 9.42 7.67
C LYS A 531 -22.89 10.15 8.13
N ILE A 532 -22.71 11.18 8.96
CA ILE A 532 -23.81 12.03 9.42
C ILE A 532 -24.46 12.73 8.21
N CYS A 533 -23.66 13.34 7.32
CA CYS A 533 -24.16 13.98 6.09
C CYS A 533 -24.90 13.01 5.16
N ILE A 534 -24.40 11.77 4.99
CA ILE A 534 -25.10 10.75 4.21
C ILE A 534 -26.42 10.36 4.84
N GLY A 535 -26.46 10.16 6.16
CA GLY A 535 -27.70 9.88 6.87
C GLY A 535 -28.77 10.94 6.59
N TYR A 536 -28.41 12.22 6.63
CA TYR A 536 -29.34 13.31 6.30
C TYR A 536 -29.79 13.33 4.83
N THR A 537 -28.88 13.05 3.89
CA THR A 537 -29.18 13.08 2.45
C THR A 537 -29.99 11.87 1.99
N GLU A 538 -29.74 10.70 2.60
CA GLU A 538 -30.52 9.47 2.41
C GLU A 538 -31.97 9.66 2.88
N ILE A 539 -32.17 10.33 4.03
CA ILE A 539 -33.49 10.69 4.53
C ILE A 539 -34.23 11.59 3.53
N ILE A 540 -33.56 12.62 3.02
CA ILE A 540 -34.16 13.56 2.05
C ILE A 540 -34.49 12.84 0.74
N SER A 541 -33.60 11.99 0.23
CA SER A 541 -33.84 11.19 -0.98
C SER A 541 -35.00 10.20 -0.78
N ASN A 542 -35.04 9.50 0.35
CA ASN A 542 -36.11 8.54 0.65
C ASN A 542 -37.47 9.20 0.91
N ILE A 543 -37.50 10.40 1.49
CA ILE A 543 -38.69 11.25 1.60
C ILE A 543 -39.17 11.68 0.20
N GLN A 544 -38.24 12.05 -0.70
CA GLN A 544 -38.56 12.41 -2.09
C GLN A 544 -39.10 11.22 -2.91
N ARG A 545 -38.64 10.00 -2.63
CA ARG A 545 -39.09 8.76 -3.30
C ARG A 545 -40.42 8.21 -2.79
N ASN A 546 -41.03 8.81 -1.75
CA ASN A 546 -42.25 8.28 -1.08
C ASN A 546 -42.10 6.84 -0.54
N GLU A 547 -40.86 6.36 -0.32
CA GLU A 547 -40.59 4.97 0.07
C GLU A 547 -40.66 4.74 1.60
N ILE A 548 -40.71 5.81 2.40
CA ILE A 548 -40.73 5.72 3.86
C ILE A 548 -42.09 6.11 4.44
N LYS A 549 -42.87 5.11 4.86
CA LYS A 549 -43.81 5.20 6.00
C LYS A 549 -43.11 4.68 7.26
N LEU A 550 -42.05 5.34 7.74
CA LEU A 550 -41.40 4.93 9.00
C LEU A 550 -42.12 5.56 10.19
N ASN A 551 -42.34 4.73 11.21
CA ASN A 551 -42.79 5.13 12.52
C ASN A 551 -41.68 5.95 13.20
N LEU A 552 -41.78 7.27 13.13
CA LEU A 552 -40.82 8.26 13.62
C LEU A 552 -40.27 7.97 15.05
N GLN A 553 -41.04 7.27 15.89
CA GLN A 553 -40.71 6.96 17.28
C GLN A 553 -39.63 5.88 17.46
N GLU A 554 -39.60 4.84 16.60
CA GLU A 554 -38.51 3.84 16.63
C GLU A 554 -37.19 4.44 16.14
N TYR A 555 -37.30 5.31 15.13
CA TYR A 555 -36.17 6.03 14.53
C TYR A 555 -35.47 7.00 15.50
N ILE A 556 -36.25 7.79 16.27
CA ILE A 556 -35.70 8.70 17.30
C ILE A 556 -34.97 7.92 18.41
N LYS A 557 -35.44 6.71 18.72
CA LYS A 557 -34.89 5.88 19.78
C LYS A 557 -33.51 5.30 19.40
N GLU A 558 -33.37 4.74 18.20
CA GLU A 558 -32.09 4.18 17.71
C GLU A 558 -30.98 5.24 17.57
N ARG A 559 -31.33 6.49 17.23
CA ARG A 559 -30.33 7.54 16.97
C ARG A 559 -29.92 8.33 18.20
N LYS A 560 -30.75 8.36 19.25
CA LYS A 560 -30.37 8.92 20.56
C LYS A 560 -29.16 8.18 21.15
N GLU A 561 -29.14 6.86 21.01
CA GLU A 561 -28.02 6.01 21.45
C GLU A 561 -26.74 6.25 20.62
N LEU A 562 -26.86 6.60 19.35
CA LEU A 562 -25.73 6.91 18.47
C LEU A 562 -25.13 8.30 18.76
N ILE A 563 -25.97 9.29 19.05
CA ILE A 563 -25.55 10.66 19.40
C ILE A 563 -24.83 10.68 20.77
N ASP A 564 -25.35 9.95 21.76
CA ASP A 564 -24.73 9.79 23.08
C ASP A 564 -23.33 9.13 23.02
N SER A 565 -23.04 8.40 21.93
CA SER A 565 -21.73 7.75 21.72
C SER A 565 -20.65 8.69 21.17
N VAL A 566 -21.06 9.75 20.45
CA VAL A 566 -20.17 10.72 19.79
C VAL A 566 -19.72 11.83 20.76
N GLU A 567 -20.53 12.17 21.76
CA GLU A 567 -20.18 13.16 22.79
C GLU A 567 -18.94 12.80 23.64
N ARG A 568 -18.49 11.53 23.60
CA ARG A 568 -17.37 11.05 24.43
C ARG A 568 -15.98 11.14 23.78
N SER A 569 -15.88 11.47 22.50
CA SER A 569 -14.59 11.57 21.79
C SER A 569 -14.26 13.01 21.39
N THR A 570 -13.55 13.68 22.30
CA THR A 570 -12.93 15.00 22.13
C THR A 570 -11.82 15.01 21.07
N ILE A 571 -11.79 16.06 20.24
CA ILE A 571 -10.66 16.96 19.88
C ILE A 571 -10.91 17.55 18.48
N ILE A 572 -10.92 18.88 18.38
CA ILE A 572 -11.38 19.70 17.24
C ILE A 572 -10.27 20.65 16.81
N ALA A 573 -10.05 20.75 15.49
CA ALA A 573 -9.55 21.97 14.85
C ALA A 573 -10.39 22.27 13.59
N ASP A 574 -10.62 23.57 13.35
CA ASP A 574 -11.28 24.19 12.19
C ASP A 574 -12.84 24.25 12.16
N PHE A 575 -13.43 25.01 13.10
CA PHE A 575 -14.88 25.12 13.30
C PHE A 575 -15.58 26.40 12.76
N GLU A 576 -14.87 27.40 12.19
CA GLU A 576 -15.51 28.64 11.70
C GLU A 576 -16.16 28.50 10.31
N GLU A 577 -15.68 27.59 9.45
CA GLU A 577 -16.32 27.27 8.17
C GLU A 577 -17.57 26.37 8.38
N ILE A 578 -17.52 25.50 9.40
CA ILE A 578 -18.60 24.60 9.82
C ILE A 578 -19.72 25.35 10.58
N LYS A 579 -19.43 26.47 11.25
CA LYS A 579 -20.44 27.35 11.88
C LYS A 579 -21.46 27.89 10.86
N LYS A 580 -21.02 28.10 9.62
CA LYS A 580 -21.86 28.57 8.52
C LYS A 580 -22.79 27.46 8.03
N ASP A 581 -22.28 26.23 7.95
CA ASP A 581 -23.01 25.02 7.56
C ASP A 581 -23.95 24.51 8.68
N LEU A 582 -23.60 24.68 9.95
CA LEU A 582 -24.46 24.43 11.10
C LEU A 582 -25.57 25.48 11.26
N SER A 583 -25.35 26.74 10.83
CA SER A 583 -26.43 27.73 10.73
C SER A 583 -27.43 27.37 9.62
N LEU A 584 -26.96 26.72 8.55
CA LEU A 584 -27.79 26.17 7.48
C LEU A 584 -28.57 24.93 7.96
N ALA A 585 -27.93 24.03 8.72
CA ALA A 585 -28.60 22.90 9.36
C ALA A 585 -29.61 23.33 10.43
N ARG A 586 -29.31 24.39 11.21
CA ARG A 586 -30.23 24.99 12.18
C ARG A 586 -31.44 25.64 11.52
N ASN A 587 -31.25 26.32 10.39
CA ASN A 587 -32.35 26.83 9.57
C ASN A 587 -33.14 25.70 8.86
N PHE A 588 -32.50 24.57 8.56
CA PHE A 588 -33.15 23.37 8.02
C PHE A 588 -33.99 22.64 9.08
N ILE A 589 -33.54 22.62 10.34
CA ILE A 589 -34.30 22.10 11.50
C ILE A 589 -35.47 23.03 11.84
N LEU A 590 -35.29 24.35 11.77
CA LEU A 590 -36.39 25.32 11.89
C LEU A 590 -37.41 25.22 10.73
N ASN A 591 -36.98 24.77 9.54
CA ASN A 591 -37.87 24.44 8.42
C ASN A 591 -38.57 23.08 8.59
N LEU A 592 -38.04 22.16 9.40
CA LEU A 592 -38.75 20.93 9.79
C LEU A 592 -39.91 21.24 10.77
N GLU A 593 -39.83 22.31 11.56
CA GLU A 593 -40.96 22.79 12.37
C GLU A 593 -42.13 23.33 11.52
N SER A 594 -41.84 23.92 10.36
CA SER A 594 -42.89 24.43 9.46
C SER A 594 -43.58 23.31 8.67
N ILE A 595 -42.87 22.21 8.39
CA ILE A 595 -43.40 21.00 7.72
C ILE A 595 -44.45 20.26 8.57
N VAL A 596 -44.51 20.49 9.88
CA VAL A 596 -45.48 19.84 10.79
C VAL A 596 -46.90 20.45 10.69
N THR A 597 -47.11 21.50 9.89
CA THR A 597 -48.41 22.20 9.78
C THR A 597 -49.36 21.69 8.69
N GLN A 598 -49.26 20.43 8.28
CA GLN A 598 -50.40 19.70 7.67
C GLN A 598 -51.09 18.82 8.71
N PRO A 599 -52.40 18.53 8.59
CA PRO A 599 -53.25 18.10 9.70
C PRO A 599 -52.94 16.66 10.11
N TYR A 600 -51.90 16.49 10.91
CA TYR A 600 -51.68 15.31 11.73
C TYR A 600 -52.16 15.62 13.16
N ASP A 601 -52.66 14.57 13.81
CA ASP A 601 -53.18 14.56 15.18
C ASP A 601 -52.28 15.37 16.15
N SER A 602 -52.87 16.26 16.96
CA SER A 602 -52.17 17.30 17.73
C SER A 602 -51.07 16.75 18.65
N LYS A 603 -51.20 15.48 19.03
CA LYS A 603 -50.23 14.75 19.87
C LYS A 603 -48.87 14.54 19.19
N LYS A 604 -48.83 14.38 17.85
CA LYS A 604 -47.57 14.24 17.08
C LYS A 604 -46.81 15.56 16.94
N GLN A 605 -47.52 16.69 16.93
CA GLN A 605 -46.90 18.00 16.81
C GLN A 605 -46.16 18.39 18.12
N ASP A 606 -46.76 18.08 19.26
CA ASP A 606 -46.15 18.31 20.58
C ASP A 606 -44.93 17.41 20.84
N GLU A 607 -44.93 16.16 20.34
CA GLU A 607 -43.77 15.26 20.46
C GLU A 607 -42.55 15.75 19.66
N ILE A 608 -42.77 16.32 18.46
CA ILE A 608 -41.70 16.87 17.61
C ILE A 608 -41.13 18.16 18.21
N LYS A 609 -41.99 19.05 18.72
CA LYS A 609 -41.59 20.31 19.34
C LYS A 609 -40.75 20.12 20.61
N ASN A 610 -41.15 19.16 21.45
CA ASN A 610 -40.38 18.81 22.66
C ASN A 610 -39.02 18.17 22.35
N ALA A 611 -38.87 17.49 21.20
CA ALA A 611 -37.59 16.94 20.77
C ALA A 611 -36.63 18.04 20.27
N ILE A 612 -37.16 19.09 19.64
CA ILE A 612 -36.38 20.24 19.14
C ILE A 612 -35.93 21.15 20.28
N ASP A 613 -36.82 21.45 21.24
CA ASP A 613 -36.48 22.21 22.45
C ASP A 613 -35.45 21.50 23.34
N GLY A 614 -35.39 20.16 23.29
CA GLY A 614 -34.36 19.36 23.96
C GLY A 614 -32.97 19.52 23.36
N ILE A 615 -32.88 19.68 22.04
CA ILE A 615 -31.63 19.85 21.28
C ILE A 615 -31.05 21.26 21.49
N GLU A 616 -31.89 22.30 21.52
CA GLU A 616 -31.42 23.68 21.72
C GLU A 616 -30.84 23.94 23.12
N LYS A 617 -31.30 23.19 24.14
CA LYS A 617 -30.86 23.37 25.53
C LYS A 617 -29.48 22.78 25.82
N GLN A 618 -28.96 21.90 24.98
CA GLN A 618 -27.68 21.19 25.18
C GLN A 618 -26.46 21.93 24.60
N ILE A 619 -26.66 23.00 23.81
CA ILE A 619 -25.60 23.79 23.17
C ILE A 619 -25.48 25.14 23.89
N SER A 620 -24.73 25.23 25.01
CA SER A 620 -24.59 26.48 25.78
C SER A 620 -23.25 27.21 25.59
N VAL A 621 -23.34 28.54 25.70
CA VAL A 621 -22.42 29.61 25.27
C VAL A 621 -21.06 29.65 26.02
N GLU A 622 -20.91 28.97 27.16
CA GLU A 622 -19.68 29.00 27.99
C GLU A 622 -18.46 28.32 27.32
N ILE A 623 -18.69 27.47 26.33
CA ILE A 623 -17.63 26.79 25.57
C ILE A 623 -16.93 27.76 24.61
N ILE A 624 -17.61 28.85 24.21
CA ILE A 624 -17.20 29.75 23.14
C ILE A 624 -16.21 30.82 23.64
N ASP A 625 -16.30 31.29 24.89
CA ASP A 625 -15.46 32.38 25.39
C ASP A 625 -14.00 31.98 25.66
N LYS A 626 -13.75 30.70 25.96
CA LYS A 626 -12.37 30.18 26.11
C LYS A 626 -11.64 30.03 24.77
N ILE A 627 -12.37 30.05 23.66
CA ILE A 627 -11.85 29.90 22.29
C ILE A 627 -11.33 31.25 21.74
N LEU A 628 -11.79 32.39 22.27
CA LEU A 628 -11.62 33.70 21.61
C LEU A 628 -10.35 34.50 22.00
N ASN A 629 -9.52 34.06 22.97
CA ASN A 629 -8.29 34.76 23.38
C ASN A 629 -7.08 33.82 23.61
N PRO A 630 -6.17 33.64 22.61
CA PRO A 630 -5.04 32.71 22.73
C PRO A 630 -3.79 33.26 23.43
N GLU A 631 -3.62 34.59 23.60
CA GLU A 631 -2.38 35.19 24.12
C GLU A 631 -2.39 35.63 25.59
N SER A 632 -3.46 35.41 26.37
CA SER A 632 -3.48 35.74 27.81
C SER A 632 -2.96 34.62 28.73
N GLY A 633 -2.35 33.57 28.18
CA GLY A 633 -1.91 32.38 28.92
C GLY A 633 -0.53 32.46 29.60
N TYR A 634 0.25 33.52 29.36
CA TYR A 634 1.54 33.73 30.03
C TYR A 634 1.61 35.09 30.74
N THR A 635 0.92 35.21 31.88
CA THR A 635 1.38 36.08 32.98
C THR A 635 0.81 35.61 34.32
N HIS A 636 1.72 35.24 35.23
CA HIS A 636 1.61 35.18 36.69
C HIS A 636 0.27 34.83 37.37
N ARG A 637 0.27 33.71 38.10
CA ARG A 637 0.05 33.72 39.56
C ARG A 637 0.70 32.52 40.24
N SER A 638 1.81 32.81 40.90
CA SER A 638 2.28 32.09 42.08
C SER A 638 1.27 32.17 43.23
N ALA A 639 1.37 31.16 44.12
CA ALA A 639 0.82 31.05 45.47
C ALA A 639 -0.62 30.51 45.60
N GLN A 640 -0.77 29.26 46.03
CA GLN A 640 -0.87 28.88 47.45
C GLN A 640 -1.00 27.35 47.63
N SER A 641 -0.34 26.88 48.69
CA SER A 641 -0.23 25.53 49.30
C SER A 641 0.32 24.40 48.44
#